data_AF-A0A6P0YS89-F1
#
_entry.id   AF-A0A6P0YS89-F1
#
_cell.length_a   1.000
_cell.length_b   1.000
_cell.length_c   1.000
_cell.angle_alpha   90.00
_cell.angle_beta   90.00
_cell.angle_gamma   90.00
#
_symmetry.space_group_name_H-M   'P 1'
#
loop_
_entity.id
_entity.type
_entity.pdbx_description
1 polymer ?
#
loop_
_entity_poly.entity_id
_entity_poly.type
_entity_poly.pdbx_seq_one_letter_code
_entity_poly.pdbx_strand_id
1 'polypeptide(L)'
;GEQSTKITVRDDDIATLSVSDFSGLESELSTAPPAFTVSTDNISSEDINVSIAISDITTTAGEDYGVLGNQPISVVIPAGQQSVQVSPVNVIDDAIAEDDEQFSVEITEASISDVDPSRVIIGDSGLGTILGDEVVVALSSDLNLIEENGGQATITASLNRIASEDVTVNLGFDGTATIEEDYALSSESTTITIPTGQTTGSISLTAMNDDLIEVPDETVEVAIASTTNATEAEDQAVTITIQDTPPPPSNEAILLSITDAALEEGDVGITNFVFTLSTNVTLDQDITASIFTSDITATAGEDYTPLANQTVVIPANQSSVDITIPVAGDAIAEADESFGIIVTQANINGDISQIGFTDPFGLGTILDDDPTPPTPGITISETDGTTLVGEGGLSDSYTIVLDSQPTSSVEITLNPDNQLVVNPTSITFTPDTWNTVQTVAVSAVEDDVAEGAQSVSISHTVESEDANYDGIANENVDVAIAPDSIPTAPTDPINVLFIGNKGLKKATDQQITDQQITDQQITDQQITDQQIIDHLTTRLGGPEQVTVEFMDDDQVKSLNGSEVNQPDLILISETAQSSKIGTTFTNVTTDIMTWEPFLYDDLDMTGGRAGIDFGFAFGNQVDITNAGHGLANGLTDEIGVYGDRANLSWARPGTSADIIATLPDDSDKATIFAYDEGSTLVNGTATPGKRLGFFLHGRNNEFTQLTDDGLALFDAAIDYMVS
;
A
#
# COMPACT_ATOMS: atom_id res chain seq x y z
N GLY A 1 21.10 73.90 -119.21
CA GLY A 1 22.22 72.99 -118.94
C GLY A 1 22.70 73.29 -117.55
N GLU A 2 22.43 72.38 -116.62
CA GLU A 2 23.15 72.24 -115.36
C GLU A 2 23.26 70.73 -115.15
N GLN A 3 24.49 70.20 -115.25
CA GLN A 3 24.77 68.84 -114.80
C GLN A 3 25.05 68.93 -113.30
N SER A 4 24.21 68.31 -112.47
CA SER A 4 24.60 68.01 -111.10
C SER A 4 25.55 66.82 -111.11
N THR A 5 26.84 67.06 -110.89
CA THR A 5 27.81 65.99 -110.66
C THR A 5 27.53 65.41 -109.28
N LYS A 6 27.05 64.16 -109.22
CA LYS A 6 26.94 63.40 -107.98
C LYS A 6 28.36 62.97 -107.58
N ILE A 7 28.94 63.64 -106.58
CA ILE A 7 30.16 63.17 -105.92
C ILE A 7 29.72 62.07 -104.96
N THR A 8 30.12 60.84 -105.24
CA THR A 8 30.04 59.75 -104.28
C THR A 8 31.30 59.85 -103.42
N VAL A 9 31.17 60.38 -102.20
CA VAL A 9 32.19 60.16 -101.17
C VAL A 9 32.07 58.70 -100.80
N ARG A 10 33.15 57.94 -101.00
CA ARG A 10 33.26 56.61 -100.43
C ARG A 10 33.83 56.79 -99.03
N ASP A 11 33.14 56.25 -98.05
CA ASP A 11 33.68 55.99 -96.72
C ASP A 11 35.02 55.25 -96.89
N ASP A 12 36.09 55.61 -96.17
CA ASP A 12 37.40 54.94 -96.15
C ASP A 12 37.73 54.28 -94.80
N ASP A 13 36.77 54.27 -93.86
CA ASP A 13 36.93 53.64 -92.56
C ASP A 13 36.93 52.10 -92.70
N ILE A 14 37.70 51.44 -91.81
CA ILE A 14 37.77 49.98 -91.68
C ILE A 14 36.89 49.57 -90.51
N ALA A 15 36.00 48.62 -90.72
CA ALA A 15 35.10 48.09 -89.71
C ALA A 15 35.71 46.85 -89.03
N THR A 16 36.11 46.93 -87.77
CA THR A 16 36.47 45.78 -86.95
C THR A 16 35.20 45.23 -86.30
N LEU A 17 34.95 43.94 -86.47
CA LEU A 17 33.81 43.24 -85.88
C LEU A 17 34.18 42.60 -84.54
N SER A 18 33.24 42.55 -83.62
CA SER A 18 33.38 41.80 -82.37
C SER A 18 32.07 41.16 -81.97
N VAL A 19 32.15 40.08 -81.21
CA VAL A 19 31.02 39.44 -80.55
C VAL A 19 31.12 39.68 -79.05
N SER A 20 30.01 40.07 -78.41
CA SER A 20 29.97 40.20 -76.95
C SER A 20 29.80 38.85 -76.26
N ASP A 21 30.38 38.70 -75.07
CA ASP A 21 30.02 37.62 -74.15
C ASP A 21 28.55 37.73 -73.70
N PHE A 22 27.98 36.62 -73.26
CA PHE A 22 26.65 36.58 -72.65
C PHE A 22 26.49 35.39 -71.68
N SER A 23 25.54 35.52 -70.76
CA SER A 23 25.13 34.46 -69.84
C SER A 23 23.61 34.42 -69.75
N GLY A 24 23.00 33.24 -69.65
CA GLY A 24 21.56 33.07 -69.45
C GLY A 24 21.23 31.82 -68.66
N LEU A 25 20.14 31.85 -67.88
CA LEU A 25 19.66 30.70 -67.13
C LEU A 25 19.10 29.63 -68.07
N GLU A 26 19.33 28.38 -67.71
CA GLU A 26 18.65 27.18 -68.24
C GLU A 26 17.18 27.15 -67.78
N SER A 27 16.35 28.12 -68.18
CA SER A 27 14.93 28.12 -67.81
C SER A 27 14.04 28.63 -68.92
N GLU A 28 13.04 27.83 -69.32
CA GLU A 28 11.99 28.21 -70.28
C GLU A 28 11.10 29.36 -69.76
N LEU A 29 11.20 29.71 -68.47
CA LEU A 29 10.48 30.83 -67.85
C LEU A 29 11.19 32.17 -68.04
N SER A 30 12.44 32.17 -68.55
CA SER A 30 13.09 33.41 -68.97
C SER A 30 12.39 33.95 -70.23
N THR A 31 11.62 35.02 -70.07
CA THR A 31 10.93 35.70 -71.18
C THR A 31 11.88 36.32 -72.23
N ALA A 32 13.19 36.20 -72.05
CA ALA A 32 14.22 36.64 -73.00
C ALA A 32 15.23 35.49 -73.21
N PRO A 33 15.25 34.82 -74.37
CA PRO A 33 16.31 33.87 -74.69
C PRO A 33 17.67 34.58 -74.65
N PRO A 34 18.75 33.88 -74.28
CA PRO A 34 20.07 34.46 -74.26
C PRO A 34 20.45 34.98 -75.66
N ALA A 35 20.97 36.21 -75.71
CA ALA A 35 21.34 36.89 -76.93
C ALA A 35 22.72 37.52 -76.80
N PHE A 36 23.47 37.52 -77.88
CA PHE A 36 24.76 38.21 -77.99
C PHE A 36 24.70 39.33 -79.02
N THR A 37 25.60 40.28 -78.87
CA THR A 37 25.72 41.44 -79.76
C THR A 37 26.85 41.19 -80.75
N VAL A 38 26.55 41.29 -82.04
CA VAL A 38 27.59 41.45 -83.06
C VAL A 38 27.71 42.93 -83.32
N SER A 39 28.89 43.49 -83.10
CA SER A 39 29.14 44.93 -83.22
C SER A 39 30.25 45.24 -84.20
N THR A 40 30.26 46.46 -84.70
CA THR A 40 31.35 47.04 -85.46
C THR A 40 31.82 48.34 -84.80
N ASP A 41 33.12 48.60 -84.80
CA ASP A 41 33.70 49.85 -84.28
C ASP A 41 33.28 51.08 -85.11
N ASN A 42 33.09 50.92 -86.42
CA ASN A 42 32.75 51.98 -87.37
C ASN A 42 31.44 51.67 -88.12
N ILE A 43 30.53 52.66 -88.18
CA ILE A 43 29.21 52.50 -88.81
C ILE A 43 29.34 52.50 -90.33
N SER A 44 29.04 51.36 -90.95
CA SER A 44 29.04 51.22 -92.42
C SER A 44 27.79 51.83 -93.07
N SER A 45 27.95 52.44 -94.24
CA SER A 45 26.84 52.89 -95.09
C SER A 45 26.14 51.78 -95.87
N GLU A 46 26.67 50.56 -95.84
CA GLU A 46 26.15 49.35 -96.49
C GLU A 46 25.96 48.23 -95.44
N ASP A 47 25.15 47.24 -95.75
CA ASP A 47 24.95 46.07 -94.88
C ASP A 47 26.25 45.26 -94.73
N ILE A 48 26.60 44.87 -93.50
CA ILE A 48 27.67 43.92 -93.22
C ILE A 48 27.05 42.55 -92.98
N ASN A 49 27.32 41.61 -93.88
CA ASN A 49 26.93 40.21 -93.75
C ASN A 49 28.00 39.46 -92.96
N VAL A 50 27.61 38.81 -91.88
CA VAL A 50 28.48 38.11 -90.93
C VAL A 50 28.03 36.65 -90.83
N SER A 51 28.96 35.72 -90.95
CA SER A 51 28.74 34.29 -90.72
C SER A 51 29.36 33.90 -89.39
N ILE A 52 28.56 33.31 -88.51
CA ILE A 52 28.93 32.98 -87.13
C ILE A 52 28.93 31.47 -86.93
N ALA A 53 29.98 30.93 -86.33
CA ALA A 53 30.02 29.55 -85.87
C ALA A 53 29.91 29.50 -84.35
N ILE A 54 29.20 28.47 -83.85
CA ILE A 54 29.16 28.09 -82.45
C ILE A 54 30.02 26.84 -82.29
N SER A 55 30.81 26.76 -81.23
CA SER A 55 31.58 25.57 -80.90
C SER A 55 31.53 25.30 -79.40
N ASP A 56 31.14 24.08 -79.07
CA ASP A 56 31.04 23.57 -77.70
C ASP A 56 32.37 23.68 -76.94
N ILE A 57 32.30 24.10 -75.67
CA ILE A 57 33.42 24.02 -74.73
C ILE A 57 33.10 22.97 -73.67
N THR A 58 32.02 23.18 -72.90
CA THR A 58 31.47 22.19 -71.95
C THR A 58 30.02 21.83 -72.24
N THR A 59 29.33 22.60 -73.07
CA THR A 59 28.00 22.27 -73.61
C THR A 59 28.02 21.08 -74.58
N THR A 60 26.87 20.44 -74.78
CA THR A 60 26.62 19.44 -75.82
C THR A 60 25.44 19.84 -76.71
N ALA A 61 25.72 20.15 -77.99
CA ALA A 61 24.68 20.48 -78.95
C ALA A 61 23.60 19.39 -79.08
N GLY A 62 22.34 19.77 -78.82
CA GLY A 62 21.17 18.89 -78.82
C GLY A 62 20.76 18.38 -77.45
N GLU A 63 21.60 18.56 -76.43
CA GLU A 63 21.27 18.32 -75.02
C GLU A 63 20.96 19.65 -74.34
N ASP A 64 21.89 20.62 -74.32
CA ASP A 64 21.73 21.91 -73.62
C ASP A 64 21.39 23.10 -74.54
N TYR A 65 21.60 22.97 -75.85
CA TYR A 65 21.00 23.90 -76.82
C TYR A 65 20.64 23.28 -78.18
N GLY A 66 19.64 23.88 -78.83
CA GLY A 66 19.10 23.40 -80.11
C GLY A 66 20.13 23.32 -81.25
N VAL A 67 20.15 22.19 -81.95
CA VAL A 67 21.08 21.92 -83.06
C VAL A 67 20.77 22.79 -84.28
N LEU A 68 21.51 23.88 -84.47
CA LEU A 68 21.61 24.57 -85.77
C LEU A 68 22.61 23.82 -86.66
N GLY A 69 22.23 22.64 -87.12
CA GLY A 69 23.14 21.63 -87.67
C GLY A 69 24.26 22.16 -88.56
N ASN A 70 25.48 22.25 -88.02
CA ASN A 70 26.76 22.56 -88.71
C ASN A 70 26.75 23.70 -89.75
N GLN A 71 25.74 24.57 -89.77
CA GLN A 71 25.64 25.69 -90.72
C GLN A 71 25.92 26.99 -89.97
N PRO A 72 26.82 27.84 -90.46
CA PRO A 72 27.09 29.12 -89.84
C PRO A 72 25.82 29.99 -89.85
N ILE A 73 25.55 30.65 -88.72
CA ILE A 73 24.43 31.57 -88.57
C ILE A 73 24.74 32.82 -89.41
N SER A 74 23.86 33.15 -90.35
CA SER A 74 23.99 34.35 -91.16
C SER A 74 23.30 35.53 -90.48
N VAL A 75 24.09 36.54 -90.14
CA VAL A 75 23.67 37.75 -89.43
C VAL A 75 23.98 38.96 -90.32
N VAL A 76 23.13 39.99 -90.26
CA VAL A 76 23.36 41.25 -90.98
C VAL A 76 23.39 42.38 -89.97
N ILE A 77 24.48 43.15 -89.92
CA ILE A 77 24.48 44.49 -89.32
C ILE A 77 23.96 45.44 -90.41
N PRO A 78 22.73 45.99 -90.30
CA PRO A 78 22.17 46.81 -91.36
C PRO A 78 22.95 48.12 -91.54
N ALA A 79 22.97 48.63 -92.76
CA ALA A 79 23.54 49.93 -93.09
C ALA A 79 23.09 51.02 -92.11
N GLY A 80 24.05 51.78 -91.58
CA GLY A 80 23.80 52.85 -90.61
C GLY A 80 23.62 52.38 -89.16
N GLN A 81 23.74 51.09 -88.87
CA GLN A 81 23.74 50.54 -87.50
C GLN A 81 25.15 50.15 -87.06
N GLN A 82 25.40 50.21 -85.76
CA GLN A 82 26.69 49.83 -85.16
C GLN A 82 26.69 48.39 -84.63
N SER A 83 25.51 47.78 -84.49
CA SER A 83 25.39 46.45 -83.92
C SER A 83 24.05 45.82 -84.28
N VAL A 84 23.98 44.49 -84.14
CA VAL A 84 22.75 43.72 -84.19
C VAL A 84 22.74 42.72 -83.04
N GLN A 85 21.59 42.56 -82.39
CA GLN A 85 21.36 41.51 -81.41
C GLN A 85 21.04 40.21 -82.15
N VAL A 86 21.67 39.12 -81.73
CA VAL A 86 21.49 37.79 -82.30
C VAL A 86 21.03 36.88 -81.18
N SER A 87 19.90 36.20 -81.38
CA SER A 87 19.36 35.22 -80.43
C SER A 87 19.25 33.86 -81.12
N PRO A 88 20.38 33.17 -81.41
CA PRO A 88 20.34 31.96 -82.21
C PRO A 88 20.20 30.69 -81.36
N VAL A 89 20.38 30.76 -80.05
CA VAL A 89 20.50 29.62 -79.16
C VAL A 89 19.18 29.44 -78.41
N ASN A 90 18.42 28.41 -78.76
CA ASN A 90 17.35 27.92 -77.91
C ASN A 90 18.01 27.00 -76.88
N VAL A 91 18.23 27.52 -75.67
CA VAL A 91 18.63 26.68 -74.54
C VAL A 91 17.54 25.63 -74.34
N ILE A 92 17.95 24.39 -74.11
CA ILE A 92 17.04 23.29 -73.81
C ILE A 92 17.04 23.16 -72.29
N ASP A 93 15.87 23.36 -71.69
CA ASP A 93 15.65 23.13 -70.26
C ASP A 93 15.24 21.67 -70.05
N ASP A 94 15.89 21.00 -69.11
CA ASP A 94 15.49 19.66 -68.70
C ASP A 94 15.13 19.55 -67.20
N ALA A 95 15.01 18.34 -66.68
CA ALA A 95 14.56 18.12 -65.30
C ALA A 95 15.72 17.93 -64.30
N ILE A 96 16.96 17.87 -64.80
CA ILE A 96 18.19 17.56 -64.10
C ILE A 96 18.97 18.86 -63.87
N ALA A 97 19.47 19.06 -62.65
CA ALA A 97 20.35 20.17 -62.34
C ALA A 97 21.77 19.93 -62.87
N GLU A 98 22.27 20.91 -63.62
CA GLU A 98 23.59 20.91 -64.23
C GLU A 98 24.46 22.06 -63.68
N ASP A 99 25.77 21.95 -63.86
CA ASP A 99 26.72 23.04 -63.57
C ASP A 99 26.68 24.10 -64.70
N ASP A 100 27.29 25.26 -64.48
CA ASP A 100 27.45 26.26 -65.56
C ASP A 100 28.22 25.69 -66.76
N GLU A 101 27.63 25.82 -67.95
CA GLU A 101 28.19 25.31 -69.18
C GLU A 101 28.57 26.41 -70.17
N GLN A 102 29.53 26.15 -71.06
CA GLN A 102 30.08 27.15 -71.96
C GLN A 102 30.19 26.69 -73.41
N PHE A 103 30.01 27.64 -74.33
CA PHE A 103 30.34 27.53 -75.75
C PHE A 103 30.97 28.81 -76.27
N SER A 104 31.70 28.71 -77.37
CA SER A 104 32.31 29.85 -78.07
C SER A 104 31.45 30.31 -79.25
N VAL A 105 31.44 31.63 -79.49
CA VAL A 105 30.77 32.27 -80.62
C VAL A 105 31.80 33.04 -81.44
N GLU A 106 32.11 32.53 -82.63
CA GLU A 106 33.16 33.06 -83.50
C GLU A 106 32.61 33.56 -84.82
N ILE A 107 33.07 34.73 -85.27
CA ILE A 107 32.84 35.19 -86.64
C ILE A 107 33.79 34.42 -87.56
N THR A 108 33.23 33.65 -88.48
CA THR A 108 34.01 32.83 -89.43
C THR A 108 34.22 33.53 -90.76
N GLU A 109 33.24 34.28 -91.22
CA GLU A 109 33.33 35.08 -92.44
C GLU A 109 32.59 36.41 -92.25
N ALA A 110 33.07 37.47 -92.89
CA ALA A 110 32.40 38.76 -92.93
C ALA A 110 32.56 39.39 -94.32
N SER A 111 31.49 39.99 -94.84
CA SER A 111 31.50 40.63 -96.15
C SER A 111 30.59 41.86 -96.20
N ILE A 112 31.00 42.83 -97.00
CA ILE A 112 30.25 44.03 -97.34
C ILE A 112 30.12 44.09 -98.87
N SER A 113 29.03 44.66 -99.39
CA SER A 113 28.75 44.77 -100.84
C SER A 113 29.74 45.66 -101.62
N ASP A 114 30.70 46.29 -100.93
CA ASP A 114 31.77 47.09 -101.53
C ASP A 114 32.83 46.22 -102.22
N VAL A 115 33.56 46.81 -103.17
CA VAL A 115 34.50 46.11 -104.07
C VAL A 115 35.81 45.69 -103.38
N ASP A 116 36.01 46.04 -102.11
CA ASP A 116 37.20 45.73 -101.33
C ASP A 116 36.86 44.96 -100.03
N PRO A 117 37.02 43.62 -100.02
CA PRO A 117 36.74 42.79 -98.85
C PRO A 117 37.72 42.98 -97.69
N SER A 118 38.82 43.75 -97.85
CA SER A 118 39.77 44.05 -96.76
C SER A 118 39.29 45.11 -95.77
N ARG A 119 38.10 45.66 -95.99
CA ARG A 119 37.50 46.73 -95.20
C ARG A 119 36.72 46.28 -93.97
N VAL A 120 36.52 44.97 -93.81
CA VAL A 120 35.94 44.38 -92.61
C VAL A 120 36.98 43.45 -91.99
N ILE A 121 37.36 43.70 -90.75
CA ILE A 121 38.29 42.88 -89.98
C ILE A 121 37.48 42.09 -88.96
N ILE A 122 37.70 40.78 -88.90
CA ILE A 122 37.18 39.94 -87.82
C ILE A 122 38.07 40.18 -86.59
N GLY A 123 37.48 40.72 -85.53
CA GLY A 123 38.12 40.93 -84.24
C GLY A 123 37.78 39.81 -83.25
N ASP A 124 37.29 40.18 -82.08
CA ASP A 124 37.13 39.27 -80.94
C ASP A 124 35.92 38.33 -81.06
N SER A 125 36.08 37.10 -80.57
CA SER A 125 35.00 36.16 -80.33
C SER A 125 34.32 36.41 -78.97
N GLY A 126 33.11 35.88 -78.81
CA GLY A 126 32.37 35.93 -77.55
C GLY A 126 32.26 34.55 -76.90
N LEU A 127 32.10 34.53 -75.59
CA LEU A 127 31.78 33.36 -74.78
C LEU A 127 30.30 33.37 -74.40
N GLY A 128 29.59 32.28 -74.69
CA GLY A 128 28.26 32.02 -74.17
C GLY A 128 28.34 31.12 -72.93
N THR A 129 27.62 31.48 -71.87
CA THR A 129 27.47 30.64 -70.68
C THR A 129 25.99 30.33 -70.45
N ILE A 130 25.65 29.04 -70.35
CA ILE A 130 24.37 28.56 -69.86
C ILE A 130 24.56 28.38 -68.35
N LEU A 131 23.82 29.16 -67.56
CA LEU A 131 23.91 29.09 -66.11
C LEU A 131 23.11 27.89 -65.63
N GLY A 132 23.76 27.06 -64.82
CA GLY A 132 23.20 25.84 -64.26
C GLY A 132 22.08 26.12 -63.26
N ASP A 133 21.39 25.05 -62.90
CA ASP A 133 20.14 25.11 -62.18
C ASP A 133 20.32 24.66 -60.72
N GLU A 134 20.02 25.52 -59.74
CA GLU A 134 20.24 25.18 -58.32
C GLU A 134 19.31 24.05 -57.83
N VAL A 135 19.89 23.04 -57.17
CA VAL A 135 19.15 22.02 -56.41
C VAL A 135 18.84 22.59 -55.04
N VAL A 136 17.56 22.69 -54.71
CA VAL A 136 17.06 23.18 -53.43
C VAL A 136 16.31 22.06 -52.72
N VAL A 137 16.64 21.83 -51.44
CA VAL A 137 15.96 20.84 -50.59
C VAL A 137 14.94 21.48 -49.66
N ALA A 138 13.82 20.80 -49.50
CA ALA A 138 12.81 21.07 -48.50
C ALA A 138 12.61 19.87 -47.56
N LEU A 139 12.33 20.13 -46.28
CA LEU A 139 12.03 19.11 -45.27
C LEU A 139 10.55 19.12 -44.91
N SER A 140 9.97 17.94 -44.73
CA SER A 140 8.58 17.78 -44.29
C SER A 140 8.41 16.52 -43.45
N SER A 141 7.37 16.50 -42.62
CA SER A 141 6.86 15.30 -41.95
C SER A 141 5.42 15.05 -42.39
N ASP A 142 5.03 13.78 -42.51
CA ASP A 142 3.63 13.41 -42.80
C ASP A 142 2.71 13.58 -41.59
N LEU A 143 3.25 13.45 -40.39
CA LEU A 143 2.58 13.62 -39.10
C LEU A 143 3.36 14.58 -38.19
N ASN A 144 2.62 15.28 -37.32
CA ASN A 144 3.16 16.12 -36.26
C ASN A 144 2.82 15.59 -34.85
N LEU A 145 2.11 14.47 -34.77
CA LEU A 145 1.71 13.79 -33.55
C LEU A 145 1.69 12.28 -33.84
N ILE A 146 2.34 11.50 -32.99
CA ILE A 146 2.31 10.04 -33.01
C ILE A 146 2.00 9.51 -31.62
N GLU A 147 1.29 8.40 -31.56
CA GLU A 147 1.03 7.68 -30.32
C GLU A 147 2.28 6.89 -29.90
N GLU A 148 2.57 6.88 -28.61
CA GLU A 148 3.71 6.16 -28.01
C GLU A 148 3.59 4.63 -28.16
N ASN A 149 2.46 4.10 -28.61
CA ASN A 149 2.26 2.67 -28.89
C ASN A 149 2.83 2.23 -30.26
N GLY A 150 4.06 2.63 -30.58
CA GLY A 150 4.70 2.31 -31.86
C GLY A 150 4.18 3.14 -33.04
N GLY A 151 3.59 4.31 -32.78
CA GLY A 151 3.24 5.29 -33.81
C GLY A 151 4.47 5.69 -34.63
N GLN A 152 4.27 5.99 -35.91
CA GLN A 152 5.37 6.26 -36.84
C GLN A 152 5.12 7.52 -37.66
N ALA A 153 6.12 8.40 -37.72
CA ALA A 153 6.16 9.56 -38.61
C ALA A 153 7.28 9.38 -39.65
N THR A 154 7.06 9.84 -40.87
CA THR A 154 8.02 9.78 -41.97
C THR A 154 8.52 11.18 -42.29
N ILE A 155 9.81 11.42 -42.05
CA ILE A 155 10.50 12.64 -42.45
C ILE A 155 10.98 12.49 -43.89
N THR A 156 10.57 13.41 -44.75
CA THR A 156 10.88 13.41 -46.18
C THR A 156 11.65 14.66 -46.58
N ALA A 157 12.83 14.46 -47.17
CA ALA A 157 13.55 15.50 -47.89
C ALA A 157 13.14 15.46 -49.37
N SER A 158 12.77 16.62 -49.93
CA SER A 158 12.30 16.76 -51.31
C SER A 158 13.13 17.81 -52.05
N LEU A 159 13.61 17.45 -53.24
CA LEU A 159 14.30 18.35 -54.15
C LEU A 159 13.32 19.05 -55.09
N ASN A 160 13.59 20.31 -55.44
CA ASN A 160 12.84 21.04 -56.47
C ASN A 160 13.04 20.48 -57.90
N ARG A 161 14.13 19.75 -58.13
CA ARG A 161 14.51 19.13 -59.41
C ARG A 161 15.42 17.91 -59.18
N ILE A 162 15.67 17.12 -60.22
CA ILE A 162 16.54 15.94 -60.14
C ILE A 162 17.99 16.43 -60.01
N ALA A 163 18.77 15.85 -59.09
CA ALA A 163 20.20 16.13 -58.99
C ALA A 163 21.01 15.17 -59.89
N SER A 164 22.09 15.68 -60.49
CA SER A 164 23.05 14.91 -61.28
C SER A 164 23.93 13.99 -60.43
N GLU A 165 24.11 14.31 -59.14
CA GLU A 165 24.78 13.48 -58.14
C GLU A 165 23.84 13.10 -56.97
N ASP A 166 24.26 12.17 -56.12
CA ASP A 166 23.55 11.87 -54.88
C ASP A 166 23.53 13.12 -53.99
N VAL A 167 22.35 13.48 -53.48
CA VAL A 167 22.19 14.52 -52.47
C VAL A 167 22.17 13.86 -51.09
N THR A 168 22.96 14.40 -50.16
CA THR A 168 22.92 13.98 -48.76
C THR A 168 22.41 15.13 -47.90
N VAL A 169 21.44 14.82 -47.04
CA VAL A 169 20.83 15.75 -46.09
C VAL A 169 21.13 15.22 -44.69
N ASN A 170 22.02 15.90 -43.97
CA ASN A 170 22.33 15.56 -42.59
C ASN A 170 21.29 16.22 -41.68
N LEU A 171 20.67 15.44 -40.81
CA LEU A 171 19.64 15.90 -39.89
C LEU A 171 20.23 16.19 -38.51
N GLY A 172 19.74 17.26 -37.88
CA GLY A 172 19.86 17.51 -36.45
C GLY A 172 18.58 17.09 -35.74
N PHE A 173 18.72 16.52 -34.54
CA PHE A 173 17.62 16.14 -33.66
C PHE A 173 17.76 16.92 -32.34
N ASP A 174 16.67 17.54 -31.90
CA ASP A 174 16.51 18.25 -30.63
C ASP A 174 15.10 17.97 -30.09
N GLY A 175 14.70 18.60 -28.98
CA GLY A 175 13.40 18.42 -28.34
C GLY A 175 13.54 17.89 -26.92
N THR A 176 12.47 17.28 -26.40
CA THR A 176 12.46 16.65 -25.08
C THR A 176 12.65 15.14 -25.17
N ALA A 177 12.13 14.52 -26.22
CA ALA A 177 12.31 13.11 -26.50
C ALA A 177 13.74 12.82 -26.99
N THR A 178 14.27 11.68 -26.56
CA THR A 178 15.60 11.19 -26.83
C THR A 178 15.57 9.95 -27.72
N ILE A 179 16.59 9.82 -28.56
CA ILE A 179 16.74 8.64 -29.42
C ILE A 179 17.10 7.41 -28.59
N GLU A 180 16.54 6.26 -28.97
CA GLU A 180 16.69 4.96 -28.28
C GLU A 180 15.96 4.81 -26.94
N GLU A 181 15.51 5.89 -26.30
CA GLU A 181 14.61 5.83 -25.14
C GLU A 181 13.16 6.03 -25.62
N ASP A 182 12.86 7.15 -26.28
CA ASP A 182 11.49 7.55 -26.62
C ASP A 182 11.14 7.28 -28.11
N TYR A 183 12.15 7.23 -28.98
CA TYR A 183 11.96 6.88 -30.39
C TYR A 183 13.15 6.20 -31.05
N ALA A 184 12.87 5.41 -32.08
CA ALA A 184 13.87 4.83 -32.98
C ALA A 184 13.76 5.36 -34.40
N LEU A 185 14.90 5.52 -35.05
CA LEU A 185 14.98 5.76 -36.49
C LEU A 185 14.96 4.43 -37.26
N SER A 186 14.44 4.44 -38.49
CA SER A 186 14.45 3.27 -39.38
C SER A 186 15.86 2.78 -39.75
N SER A 187 16.89 3.58 -39.45
CA SER A 187 18.31 3.25 -39.58
C SER A 187 19.13 4.02 -38.55
N GLU A 188 20.27 3.48 -38.14
CA GLU A 188 21.29 4.14 -37.28
C GLU A 188 21.90 5.44 -37.87
N SER A 189 21.50 5.83 -39.08
CA SER A 189 22.02 7.03 -39.76
C SER A 189 21.07 8.21 -39.56
N THR A 190 21.62 9.37 -39.18
CA THR A 190 20.89 10.65 -39.13
C THR A 190 20.89 11.39 -40.47
N THR A 191 21.00 10.65 -41.58
CA THR A 191 21.18 11.21 -42.92
C THR A 191 20.13 10.67 -43.87
N ILE A 192 19.50 11.56 -44.64
CA ILE A 192 18.68 11.17 -45.79
C ILE A 192 19.57 11.26 -47.04
N THR A 193 19.70 10.15 -47.77
CA THR A 193 20.32 10.12 -49.10
C THR A 193 19.21 10.12 -50.15
N ILE A 194 19.28 11.07 -51.08
CA ILE A 194 18.46 11.11 -52.30
C ILE A 194 19.39 10.70 -53.44
N PRO A 195 19.29 9.46 -53.95
CA PRO A 195 20.14 9.00 -55.04
C PRO A 195 19.94 9.83 -56.31
N THR A 196 20.98 9.95 -57.13
CA THR A 196 20.89 10.54 -58.47
C THR A 196 19.70 9.98 -59.26
N GLY A 197 18.98 10.86 -59.97
CA GLY A 197 17.76 10.50 -60.68
C GLY A 197 16.47 10.47 -59.83
N GLN A 198 16.55 10.70 -58.51
CA GLN A 198 15.40 10.80 -57.62
C GLN A 198 15.23 12.23 -57.09
N THR A 199 14.00 12.56 -56.66
CA THR A 199 13.69 13.87 -56.07
C THR A 199 13.33 13.78 -54.59
N THR A 200 13.25 12.58 -54.02
CA THR A 200 12.89 12.39 -52.62
C THR A 200 13.70 11.28 -51.96
N GLY A 201 13.89 11.43 -50.66
CA GLY A 201 14.41 10.42 -49.75
C GLY A 201 13.76 10.61 -48.39
N SER A 202 13.73 9.56 -47.57
CA SER A 202 13.04 9.60 -46.29
C SER A 202 13.72 8.78 -45.22
N ILE A 203 13.43 9.12 -43.97
CA ILE A 203 13.71 8.33 -42.78
C ILE A 203 12.43 8.27 -41.94
N SER A 204 12.17 7.13 -41.29
CA SER A 204 11.00 6.98 -40.42
C SER A 204 11.44 7.04 -38.96
N LEU A 205 10.66 7.77 -38.16
CA LEU A 205 10.74 7.83 -36.71
C LEU A 205 9.59 6.99 -36.15
N THR A 206 9.91 6.05 -35.26
CA THR A 206 8.92 5.18 -34.60
C THR A 206 9.00 5.43 -33.10
N ALA A 207 7.89 5.82 -32.46
CA ALA A 207 7.84 5.97 -31.01
C ALA A 207 8.09 4.62 -30.33
N MET A 208 8.80 4.65 -29.21
CA MET A 208 9.00 3.50 -28.34
C MET A 208 8.01 3.62 -27.18
N ASN A 209 7.36 2.50 -26.85
CA ASN A 209 6.41 2.45 -25.75
C ASN A 209 7.12 2.01 -24.47
N ASP A 210 6.87 2.70 -23.37
CA ASP A 210 7.20 2.21 -22.03
C ASP A 210 6.02 2.33 -21.04
N ASP A 211 6.31 2.39 -19.73
CA ASP A 211 5.32 2.44 -18.64
C ASP A 211 5.40 3.78 -17.85
N LEU A 212 6.22 4.72 -18.31
CA LEU A 212 6.32 6.08 -17.78
C LEU A 212 5.19 6.92 -18.36
N ILE A 213 4.90 8.03 -17.68
CA ILE A 213 3.94 9.04 -18.13
C ILE A 213 4.69 10.36 -18.26
N GLU A 214 4.71 10.92 -19.46
CA GLU A 214 5.37 12.18 -19.78
C GLU A 214 4.39 13.34 -19.63
N VAL A 215 4.67 14.25 -18.69
CA VAL A 215 3.82 15.44 -18.46
C VAL A 215 4.65 16.72 -18.54
N PRO A 216 4.62 17.44 -19.67
CA PRO A 216 3.79 17.22 -20.87
C PRO A 216 4.34 16.15 -21.84
N ASP A 217 3.50 15.71 -22.79
CA ASP A 217 3.89 14.94 -23.98
C ASP A 217 5.21 15.45 -24.59
N GLU A 218 6.10 14.54 -24.93
CA GLU A 218 7.42 14.88 -25.44
C GLU A 218 7.42 15.31 -26.91
N THR A 219 8.51 15.96 -27.32
CA THR A 219 8.67 16.47 -28.68
C THR A 219 10.01 16.05 -29.27
N VAL A 220 10.00 15.75 -30.57
CA VAL A 220 11.18 15.58 -31.42
C VAL A 220 11.19 16.69 -32.46
N GLU A 221 12.21 17.53 -32.44
CA GLU A 221 12.48 18.55 -33.44
C GLU A 221 13.57 18.05 -34.41
N VAL A 222 13.24 17.98 -35.70
CA VAL A 222 14.14 17.52 -36.76
C VAL A 222 14.43 18.67 -37.71
N ALA A 223 15.69 19.08 -37.80
CA ALA A 223 16.14 20.18 -38.66
C ALA A 223 17.18 19.71 -39.68
N ILE A 224 17.32 20.44 -40.79
CA ILE A 224 18.46 20.23 -41.71
C ILE A 224 19.70 20.86 -41.05
N ALA A 225 20.70 20.03 -40.76
CA ALA A 225 21.97 20.49 -40.18
C ALA A 225 22.98 20.89 -41.27
N SER A 226 22.98 20.17 -42.39
CA SER A 226 23.78 20.50 -43.59
C SER A 226 23.35 19.65 -44.78
N THR A 227 23.70 20.12 -45.97
CA THR A 227 23.45 19.43 -47.24
C THR A 227 24.74 19.29 -48.05
N THR A 228 24.79 18.27 -48.90
CA THR A 228 25.80 18.13 -49.97
C THR A 228 25.06 18.06 -51.31
N ASN A 229 25.56 18.76 -52.34
CA ASN A 229 24.98 18.81 -53.69
C ASN A 229 23.56 19.41 -53.77
N ALA A 230 23.14 20.13 -52.72
CA ALA A 230 21.92 20.92 -52.68
C ALA A 230 22.09 22.09 -51.71
N THR A 231 21.28 23.13 -51.90
CA THR A 231 21.13 24.24 -50.96
C THR A 231 19.80 24.08 -50.22
N GLU A 232 19.76 24.43 -48.94
CA GLU A 232 18.50 24.48 -48.21
C GLU A 232 17.70 25.72 -48.62
N ALA A 233 16.38 25.59 -48.83
CA ALA A 233 15.54 26.71 -49.28
C ALA A 233 15.56 27.89 -48.30
N GLU A 234 15.34 27.59 -47.02
CA GLU A 234 15.37 28.45 -45.81
C GLU A 234 15.65 27.52 -44.61
N ASP A 235 16.08 28.04 -43.46
CA ASP A 235 16.27 27.21 -42.24
C ASP A 235 14.94 26.49 -41.89
N GLN A 236 14.91 25.17 -42.07
CA GLN A 236 13.72 24.33 -41.91
C GLN A 236 13.86 23.34 -40.76
N ALA A 237 12.79 23.25 -39.98
CA ALA A 237 12.60 22.23 -38.94
C ALA A 237 11.17 21.71 -38.95
N VAL A 238 11.00 20.45 -38.54
CA VAL A 238 9.70 19.83 -38.29
C VAL A 238 9.65 19.34 -36.84
N THR A 239 8.50 19.49 -36.20
CA THR A 239 8.28 19.02 -34.83
C THR A 239 7.24 17.92 -34.82
N ILE A 240 7.57 16.81 -34.17
CA ILE A 240 6.67 15.68 -33.91
C ILE A 240 6.47 15.59 -32.40
N THR A 241 5.23 15.57 -31.94
CA THR A 241 4.89 15.27 -30.54
C THR A 241 4.68 13.76 -30.39
N ILE A 242 5.27 13.15 -29.37
CA ILE A 242 5.02 11.77 -28.94
C ILE A 242 4.00 11.84 -27.81
N GLN A 243 2.82 11.29 -28.06
CA GLN A 243 1.73 11.27 -27.09
C GLN A 243 1.68 9.92 -26.40
N ASP A 244 1.85 9.94 -25.08
CA ASP A 244 1.72 8.79 -24.19
C ASP A 244 0.45 7.98 -24.49
N THR A 245 0.52 6.65 -24.33
CA THR A 245 -0.61 5.74 -24.52
C THR A 245 -0.77 4.71 -23.40
N PRO A 246 -1.91 4.68 -22.68
CA PRO A 246 -3.09 5.51 -22.91
C PRO A 246 -2.79 6.97 -22.56
N PRO A 247 -3.18 7.94 -23.40
CA PRO A 247 -2.91 9.35 -23.12
C PRO A 247 -3.41 9.65 -21.72
N PRO A 248 -2.62 10.35 -20.87
CA PRO A 248 -2.98 10.58 -19.49
C PRO A 248 -4.42 11.06 -19.49
N PRO A 249 -5.36 10.22 -19.02
CA PRO A 249 -6.74 10.44 -19.34
C PRO A 249 -7.08 11.78 -18.70
N SER A 250 -7.71 12.66 -19.46
CA SER A 250 -8.26 13.94 -18.96
C SER A 250 -9.22 13.81 -17.76
N ASN A 251 -9.38 12.61 -17.19
CA ASN A 251 -10.14 12.27 -16.00
C ASN A 251 -9.69 10.99 -15.21
N GLU A 252 -8.49 10.41 -15.42
CA GLU A 252 -7.87 9.56 -14.37
C GLU A 252 -6.60 10.28 -13.92
N ALA A 253 -6.68 10.89 -12.73
CA ALA A 253 -5.65 11.78 -12.22
C ALA A 253 -4.38 11.01 -11.82
N ILE A 254 -3.25 11.71 -11.79
CA ILE A 254 -2.09 11.30 -11.00
C ILE A 254 -2.54 11.42 -9.54
N LEU A 255 -2.65 10.30 -8.84
CA LEU A 255 -3.23 10.22 -7.50
C LEU A 255 -2.17 9.87 -6.48
N LEU A 256 -2.07 10.71 -5.46
CA LEU A 256 -1.20 10.45 -4.32
C LEU A 256 -1.98 9.86 -3.14
N SER A 257 -1.32 8.92 -2.46
CA SER A 257 -1.73 8.40 -1.16
C SER A 257 -0.53 8.29 -0.23
N ILE A 258 -0.73 8.52 1.06
CA ILE A 258 0.25 8.22 2.09
C ILE A 258 -0.28 7.08 2.98
N THR A 259 0.58 6.15 3.37
CA THR A 259 0.18 5.01 4.22
C THR A 259 0.00 5.40 5.68
N ASP A 260 -0.69 4.56 6.46
CA ASP A 260 -0.67 4.61 7.92
C ASP A 260 0.53 3.82 8.47
N ALA A 261 0.88 4.06 9.73
CA ALA A 261 1.90 3.31 10.47
C ALA A 261 1.48 3.09 11.93
N ALA A 262 1.67 1.89 12.46
CA ALA A 262 1.45 1.57 13.87
C ALA A 262 2.61 0.71 14.39
N LEU A 263 3.27 1.17 15.44
CA LEU A 263 4.42 0.52 16.05
C LEU A 263 4.41 0.80 17.55
N GLU A 264 5.00 -0.11 18.32
CA GLU A 264 5.37 0.11 19.73
C GLU A 264 6.43 1.22 19.80
N GLU A 265 6.33 2.12 20.77
CA GLU A 265 7.33 3.18 20.96
C GLU A 265 8.65 2.66 21.50
N GLY A 266 8.61 1.61 22.31
CA GLY A 266 9.72 0.95 22.95
C GLY A 266 10.18 1.65 24.23
N ASP A 267 10.66 0.88 25.20
CA ASP A 267 11.03 1.36 26.55
C ASP A 267 12.04 2.54 26.62
N VAL A 268 12.83 2.77 25.55
CA VAL A 268 13.84 3.83 25.47
C VAL A 268 14.20 4.21 24.03
N GLY A 269 14.51 5.49 23.83
CA GLY A 269 15.28 5.95 22.68
C GLY A 269 14.39 6.46 21.56
N ILE A 270 14.62 6.01 20.33
CA ILE A 270 13.87 6.47 19.15
C ILE A 270 13.43 5.27 18.33
N THR A 271 12.12 5.17 18.11
CA THR A 271 11.50 4.28 17.13
C THR A 271 11.13 5.08 15.89
N ASN A 272 11.45 4.54 14.71
CA ASN A 272 11.26 5.25 13.44
C ASN A 272 9.98 4.75 12.77
N PHE A 273 8.96 5.60 12.75
CA PHE A 273 7.74 5.36 12.00
C PHE A 273 7.98 5.68 10.53
N VAL A 274 7.73 4.71 9.65
CA VAL A 274 7.93 4.84 8.20
C VAL A 274 6.59 4.94 7.51
N PHE A 275 6.36 6.08 6.86
CA PHE A 275 5.19 6.35 6.03
C PHE A 275 5.63 6.34 4.57
N THR A 276 4.89 5.67 3.70
CA THR A 276 5.21 5.63 2.27
C THR A 276 4.25 6.53 1.51
N LEU A 277 4.77 7.61 0.92
CA LEU A 277 4.03 8.44 -0.03
C LEU A 277 4.15 7.82 -1.42
N SER A 278 3.02 7.48 -2.04
CA SER A 278 2.97 6.77 -3.32
C SER A 278 2.10 7.49 -4.35
N THR A 279 2.44 7.31 -5.62
CA THR A 279 1.63 7.65 -6.79
C THR A 279 1.11 6.37 -7.45
N ASN A 280 -0.04 6.44 -8.13
CA ASN A 280 -0.62 5.31 -8.87
C ASN A 280 0.05 5.05 -10.23
N VAL A 281 0.96 5.91 -10.65
CA VAL A 281 1.67 5.87 -11.95
C VAL A 281 3.15 6.23 -11.77
N THR A 282 4.01 5.85 -12.73
CA THR A 282 5.41 6.27 -12.75
C THR A 282 5.57 7.41 -13.76
N LEU A 283 6.40 8.42 -13.47
CA LEU A 283 6.62 9.56 -14.36
C LEU A 283 8.11 9.70 -14.70
N ASP A 284 8.40 10.33 -15.83
CA ASP A 284 9.74 10.78 -16.24
C ASP A 284 10.25 11.99 -15.41
N GLN A 285 9.36 12.60 -14.62
CA GLN A 285 9.65 13.76 -13.76
C GLN A 285 9.50 13.48 -12.27
N ASP A 286 10.20 14.28 -11.46
CA ASP A 286 10.02 14.33 -10.01
C ASP A 286 8.62 14.85 -9.62
N ILE A 287 7.96 14.19 -8.68
CA ILE A 287 6.81 14.76 -7.95
C ILE A 287 7.32 15.39 -6.66
N THR A 288 7.03 16.67 -6.45
CA THR A 288 7.36 17.36 -5.19
C THR A 288 6.12 17.60 -4.36
N ALA A 289 6.13 17.14 -3.10
CA ALA A 289 5.03 17.22 -2.15
C ALA A 289 5.43 18.00 -0.89
N SER A 290 4.53 18.83 -0.36
CA SER A 290 4.70 19.54 0.90
C SER A 290 3.95 18.81 2.02
N ILE A 291 4.69 18.35 3.02
CA ILE A 291 4.17 17.56 4.14
C ILE A 291 4.39 18.24 5.48
N PHE A 292 3.50 18.00 6.43
CA PHE A 292 3.70 18.38 7.83
C PHE A 292 3.03 17.35 8.74
N THR A 293 3.44 17.33 10.02
CA THR A 293 2.80 16.50 11.04
C THR A 293 1.85 17.32 11.91
N SER A 294 0.80 16.69 12.41
CA SER A 294 -0.19 17.29 13.30
C SER A 294 -0.46 16.38 14.50
N ASP A 295 -0.56 16.99 15.67
CA ASP A 295 -0.98 16.32 16.91
C ASP A 295 -2.42 15.80 16.78
N ILE A 296 -2.71 14.65 17.39
CA ILE A 296 -4.07 14.13 17.59
C ILE A 296 -4.28 13.82 19.07
N THR A 297 -3.67 12.74 19.55
CA THR A 297 -3.53 12.45 20.98
C THR A 297 -2.07 12.60 21.44
N ALA A 298 -1.12 12.24 20.58
CA ALA A 298 0.29 12.51 20.77
C ALA A 298 0.63 14.00 20.58
N THR A 299 1.62 14.47 21.33
CA THR A 299 2.15 15.83 21.41
C THR A 299 3.52 15.94 20.74
N ALA A 300 3.61 16.80 19.72
CA ALA A 300 4.88 17.09 19.05
C ALA A 300 5.99 17.58 20.01
N GLY A 301 7.15 16.94 19.91
CA GLY A 301 8.36 17.26 20.67
C GLY A 301 8.49 16.54 22.01
N GLU A 302 7.40 15.97 22.52
CA GLU A 302 7.44 14.99 23.61
C GLU A 302 7.45 13.59 22.98
N ASP A 303 6.40 13.23 22.24
CA ASP A 303 6.19 11.84 21.79
C ASP A 303 6.78 11.60 20.40
N TYR A 304 6.74 12.60 19.52
CA TYR A 304 7.32 12.48 18.18
C TYR A 304 8.00 13.77 17.70
N THR A 305 8.96 13.64 16.79
CA THR A 305 9.66 14.79 16.19
C THR A 305 8.85 15.37 15.03
N PRO A 306 8.34 16.61 15.12
CA PRO A 306 7.43 17.15 14.12
C PRO A 306 8.14 17.56 12.82
N LEU A 307 7.44 17.39 11.68
CA LEU A 307 7.81 17.98 10.40
C LEU A 307 7.03 19.28 10.18
N ALA A 308 7.74 20.38 9.92
CA ALA A 308 7.15 21.69 9.65
C ALA A 308 7.26 22.05 8.16
N ASN A 309 6.24 21.71 7.36
CA ASN A 309 6.15 22.00 5.92
C ASN A 309 7.42 21.58 5.15
N GLN A 310 7.83 20.33 5.31
CA GLN A 310 8.97 19.76 4.60
C GLN A 310 8.59 19.43 3.15
N THR A 311 9.51 19.63 2.22
CA THR A 311 9.37 19.16 0.83
C THR A 311 9.94 17.76 0.72
N VAL A 312 9.11 16.83 0.22
CA VAL A 312 9.47 15.45 -0.11
C VAL A 312 9.35 15.26 -1.62
N VAL A 313 10.21 14.41 -2.16
CA VAL A 313 10.30 14.16 -3.60
C VAL A 313 10.08 12.67 -3.85
N ILE A 314 9.08 12.32 -4.67
CA ILE A 314 9.06 11.02 -5.36
C ILE A 314 9.93 11.24 -6.61
N PRO A 315 11.12 10.63 -6.70
CA PRO A 315 12.02 10.86 -7.83
C PRO A 315 11.43 10.38 -9.16
N ALA A 316 11.85 10.99 -10.26
CA ALA A 316 11.61 10.47 -11.60
C ALA A 316 11.91 8.98 -11.69
N ASN A 317 11.09 8.26 -12.45
CA ASN A 317 11.13 6.81 -12.63
C ASN A 317 10.87 6.00 -11.34
N GLN A 318 10.30 6.64 -10.30
CA GLN A 318 9.84 5.97 -9.08
C GLN A 318 8.37 6.27 -8.82
N SER A 319 7.69 5.34 -8.13
CA SER A 319 6.28 5.47 -7.78
C SER A 319 6.04 5.76 -6.30
N SER A 320 7.08 5.82 -5.48
CA SER A 320 6.95 6.07 -4.05
C SER A 320 8.24 6.57 -3.40
N VAL A 321 8.09 7.12 -2.19
CA VAL A 321 9.20 7.51 -1.32
C VAL A 321 8.80 7.30 0.14
N ASP A 322 9.74 6.80 0.94
CA ASP A 322 9.57 6.63 2.38
C ASP A 322 9.89 7.92 3.14
N ILE A 323 9.06 8.23 4.11
CA ILE A 323 9.15 9.36 5.03
C ILE A 323 9.27 8.79 6.44
N THR A 324 10.31 9.18 7.16
CA THR A 324 10.55 8.69 8.52
C THR A 324 10.24 9.75 9.56
N ILE A 325 9.40 9.41 10.53
CA ILE A 325 9.08 10.22 11.70
C ILE A 325 9.68 9.54 12.95
N PRO A 326 10.66 10.18 13.62
CA PRO A 326 11.17 9.70 14.91
C PRO A 326 10.11 9.86 16.01
N VAL A 327 9.83 8.76 16.72
CA VAL A 327 9.00 8.69 17.93
C VAL A 327 9.92 8.39 19.11
N ALA A 328 9.78 9.13 20.20
CA ALA A 328 10.56 8.93 21.41
C ALA A 328 9.93 7.80 22.21
N GLY A 329 10.72 6.81 22.56
CA GLY A 329 10.29 5.74 23.45
C GLY A 329 10.70 6.05 24.88
N ASP A 330 9.82 5.77 25.83
CA ASP A 330 10.11 5.84 27.27
C ASP A 330 9.54 4.63 28.02
N ALA A 331 9.58 4.65 29.36
CA ALA A 331 9.30 3.50 30.21
C ALA A 331 8.09 3.73 31.13
N ILE A 332 7.17 4.58 30.68
CA ILE A 332 5.98 5.03 31.40
C ILE A 332 4.76 4.44 30.70
N ALA A 333 4.12 3.48 31.37
CA ALA A 333 2.83 2.97 30.92
C ALA A 333 1.81 4.10 30.75
N GLU A 334 1.39 4.29 29.51
CA GLU A 334 0.39 5.27 29.13
C GLU A 334 -0.72 4.65 28.26
N ALA A 335 -1.39 5.46 27.45
CA ALA A 335 -2.44 4.96 26.57
C ALA A 335 -1.99 5.16 25.14
N ASP A 336 -2.32 4.22 24.24
CA ASP A 336 -2.00 4.36 22.82
C ASP A 336 -2.33 5.75 22.28
N GLU A 337 -1.33 6.37 21.67
CA GLU A 337 -1.41 7.72 21.15
C GLU A 337 -1.36 7.75 19.62
N SER A 338 -1.63 8.93 19.05
CA SER A 338 -1.66 9.09 17.60
C SER A 338 -1.26 10.48 17.15
N PHE A 339 -0.63 10.55 15.98
CA PHE A 339 -0.33 11.77 15.25
C PHE A 339 -0.65 11.60 13.77
N GLY A 340 -0.86 12.68 13.04
CA GLY A 340 -1.12 12.65 11.61
C GLY A 340 0.07 13.17 10.80
N ILE A 341 0.36 12.56 9.65
CA ILE A 341 1.16 13.14 8.57
C ILE A 341 0.24 13.58 7.44
N ILE A 342 0.37 14.82 6.98
CA ILE A 342 -0.57 15.44 6.06
C ILE A 342 0.17 15.96 4.84
N VAL A 343 -0.28 15.54 3.66
CA VAL A 343 0.16 16.11 2.38
C VAL A 343 -0.75 17.30 2.03
N THR A 344 -0.16 18.50 1.98
CA THR A 344 -0.93 19.74 1.75
C THR A 344 -1.05 20.11 0.28
N GLN A 345 0.00 19.82 -0.48
CA GLN A 345 0.11 20.15 -1.89
C GLN A 345 1.16 19.24 -2.51
N ALA A 346 0.94 18.88 -3.76
CA ALA A 346 1.95 18.27 -4.62
C ALA A 346 1.91 18.93 -6.00
N ASN A 347 3.04 18.92 -6.70
CA ASN A 347 3.17 19.46 -8.04
C ASN A 347 4.19 18.68 -8.85
N ILE A 348 4.00 18.67 -10.16
CA ILE A 348 4.96 18.23 -11.18
C ILE A 348 5.30 19.47 -12.00
N ASN A 349 6.59 19.78 -12.13
CA ASN A 349 7.04 20.98 -12.86
C ASN A 349 6.39 22.31 -12.40
N GLY A 350 5.99 22.39 -11.13
CA GLY A 350 5.29 23.57 -10.58
C GLY A 350 3.79 23.64 -10.90
N ASP A 351 3.24 22.67 -11.63
CA ASP A 351 1.79 22.55 -11.88
C ASP A 351 1.13 21.62 -10.85
N ILE A 352 0.10 22.14 -10.18
CA ILE A 352 -0.69 21.44 -9.17
C ILE A 352 -1.97 20.83 -9.75
N SER A 353 -2.35 21.20 -10.97
CA SER A 353 -3.66 20.85 -11.54
C SER A 353 -3.76 19.41 -12.01
N GLN A 354 -2.62 18.75 -12.16
CA GLN A 354 -2.49 17.37 -12.65
C GLN A 354 -2.52 16.32 -11.51
N ILE A 355 -2.36 16.74 -10.25
CA ILE A 355 -2.29 15.83 -9.10
C ILE A 355 -3.56 15.90 -8.25
N GLY A 356 -4.15 14.74 -8.00
CA GLY A 356 -5.19 14.51 -7.00
C GLY A 356 -4.67 13.70 -5.81
N PHE A 357 -5.53 13.55 -4.81
CA PHE A 357 -5.25 12.74 -3.62
C PHE A 357 -6.37 11.72 -3.41
N THR A 358 -6.01 10.45 -3.29
CA THR A 358 -6.92 9.41 -2.79
C THR A 358 -6.92 9.39 -1.27
N ASP A 359 -5.74 9.58 -0.69
CA ASP A 359 -5.57 9.70 0.76
C ASP A 359 -4.41 10.65 1.12
N PRO A 360 -4.68 11.92 1.44
CA PRO A 360 -3.63 12.87 1.80
C PRO A 360 -3.23 12.78 3.29
N PHE A 361 -3.78 11.85 4.06
CA PHE A 361 -3.60 11.76 5.51
C PHE A 361 -3.08 10.37 5.90
N GLY A 362 -1.91 10.31 6.54
CA GLY A 362 -1.40 9.09 7.14
C GLY A 362 -1.52 9.17 8.66
N LEU A 363 -2.13 8.17 9.28
CA LEU A 363 -2.24 8.03 10.72
C LEU A 363 -1.02 7.29 11.27
N GLY A 364 -0.29 7.91 12.18
CA GLY A 364 0.69 7.27 13.03
C GLY A 364 0.04 6.88 14.37
N THR A 365 0.03 5.59 14.72
CA THR A 365 -0.43 5.09 16.03
C THR A 365 0.77 4.61 16.84
N ILE A 366 1.02 5.29 17.95
CA ILE A 366 2.06 4.94 18.92
C ILE A 366 1.41 3.97 19.90
N LEU A 367 1.89 2.73 19.92
CA LEU A 367 1.39 1.69 20.82
C LEU A 367 2.24 1.69 22.10
N ASP A 368 1.56 1.73 23.24
CA ASP A 368 2.20 1.62 24.56
C ASP A 368 2.62 0.16 24.78
N ASP A 369 3.93 -0.08 24.95
CA ASP A 369 4.48 -1.40 25.30
C ASP A 369 4.96 -1.50 26.75
N ASP A 370 4.65 -0.49 27.56
CA ASP A 370 5.15 -0.38 28.92
C ASP A 370 4.29 -1.09 29.98
N PRO A 371 4.93 -1.77 30.94
CA PRO A 371 4.21 -2.43 32.01
C PRO A 371 3.61 -1.42 32.99
N THR A 372 2.30 -1.49 33.22
CA THR A 372 1.66 -0.73 34.30
C THR A 372 2.31 -1.08 35.66
N PRO A 373 2.68 -0.07 36.49
CA PRO A 373 3.27 -0.35 37.79
C PRO A 373 2.25 -1.00 38.74
N PRO A 374 2.66 -1.97 39.58
CA PRO A 374 1.74 -2.69 40.46
C PRO A 374 1.11 -1.75 41.52
N THR A 375 -0.21 -1.82 41.66
CA THR A 375 -0.99 -1.00 42.61
C THR A 375 -0.67 -1.38 44.06
N PRO A 376 -0.31 -0.43 44.94
CA PRO A 376 -0.16 -0.68 46.37
C PRO A 376 -1.46 -1.17 47.02
N GLY A 377 -1.38 -2.30 47.72
CA GLY A 377 -2.54 -2.95 48.35
C GLY A 377 -2.13 -4.04 49.34
N ILE A 378 -3.12 -4.55 50.07
CA ILE A 378 -2.98 -5.63 51.06
C ILE A 378 -4.02 -6.70 50.74
N THR A 379 -3.54 -7.89 50.39
CA THR A 379 -4.40 -9.07 50.21
C THR A 379 -4.52 -9.83 51.51
N ILE A 380 -5.76 -10.09 51.94
CA ILE A 380 -6.11 -10.95 53.06
C ILE A 380 -6.83 -12.18 52.50
N SER A 381 -6.39 -13.38 52.91
CA SER A 381 -7.03 -14.64 52.51
C SER A 381 -7.34 -15.48 53.73
N GLU A 382 -8.64 -15.67 53.97
CA GLU A 382 -9.17 -16.57 54.99
C GLU A 382 -9.10 -18.03 54.52
N THR A 383 -8.84 -18.95 55.44
CA THR A 383 -8.96 -20.39 55.21
C THR A 383 -10.40 -20.72 54.84
N ASP A 384 -10.58 -21.52 53.79
CA ASP A 384 -11.90 -21.98 53.32
C ASP A 384 -12.94 -20.85 53.11
N GLY A 385 -12.47 -19.62 52.85
CA GLY A 385 -13.30 -18.43 52.60
C GLY A 385 -13.95 -17.81 53.85
N THR A 386 -13.74 -18.34 55.05
CA THR A 386 -14.22 -17.76 56.31
C THR A 386 -13.42 -18.25 57.51
N THR A 387 -13.09 -17.36 58.43
CA THR A 387 -12.39 -17.72 59.67
C THR A 387 -13.37 -18.24 60.72
N LEU A 388 -13.25 -19.51 61.12
CA LEU A 388 -14.11 -20.17 62.11
C LEU A 388 -13.34 -20.68 63.33
N VAL A 389 -13.62 -20.11 64.50
CA VAL A 389 -13.00 -20.53 65.78
C VAL A 389 -14.05 -20.97 66.80
N GLY A 390 -13.61 -21.59 67.90
CA GLY A 390 -14.51 -22.00 68.98
C GLY A 390 -13.79 -22.18 70.31
N GLU A 391 -14.51 -21.91 71.39
CA GLU A 391 -14.01 -21.93 72.78
C GLU A 391 -13.44 -23.32 73.15
N GLY A 392 -14.07 -24.41 72.66
CA GLY A 392 -13.61 -25.79 72.82
C GLY A 392 -12.29 -26.20 72.12
N GLY A 393 -11.46 -25.25 71.70
CA GLY A 393 -10.12 -25.48 71.12
C GLY A 393 -10.09 -25.55 69.60
N LEU A 394 -11.17 -25.15 68.92
CA LEU A 394 -11.17 -24.95 67.46
C LEU A 394 -10.46 -23.63 67.17
N SER A 395 -9.33 -23.71 66.47
CA SER A 395 -8.54 -22.55 66.03
C SER A 395 -8.47 -22.55 64.52
N ASP A 396 -8.27 -21.37 63.96
CA ASP A 396 -8.17 -21.17 62.52
C ASP A 396 -7.05 -20.18 62.20
N SER A 397 -6.82 -19.88 60.92
CA SER A 397 -5.83 -18.88 60.52
C SER A 397 -6.18 -18.22 59.21
N TYR A 398 -5.84 -16.95 59.05
CA TYR A 398 -5.86 -16.30 57.75
C TYR A 398 -4.45 -15.82 57.39
N THR A 399 -4.26 -15.41 56.14
CA THR A 399 -2.98 -14.92 55.64
C THR A 399 -3.07 -13.49 55.16
N ILE A 400 -1.94 -12.78 55.22
CA ILE A 400 -1.78 -11.41 54.73
C ILE A 400 -0.53 -11.35 53.83
N VAL A 401 -0.58 -10.62 52.72
CA VAL A 401 0.57 -10.26 51.87
C VAL A 401 0.36 -8.87 51.27
N LEU A 402 1.45 -8.17 50.90
CA LEU A 402 1.34 -6.90 50.16
C LEU A 402 1.27 -7.15 48.66
N ASP A 403 0.53 -6.30 47.94
CA ASP A 403 0.31 -6.44 46.49
C ASP A 403 1.42 -5.80 45.64
N SER A 404 2.24 -4.91 46.22
CA SER A 404 3.42 -4.34 45.59
C SER A 404 4.59 -4.11 46.56
N GLN A 405 5.79 -3.93 46.02
CA GLN A 405 6.98 -3.67 46.83
C GLN A 405 6.90 -2.28 47.47
N PRO A 406 6.89 -2.15 48.80
CA PRO A 406 6.92 -0.84 49.44
C PRO A 406 8.33 -0.27 49.43
N THR A 407 8.45 1.05 49.40
CA THR A 407 9.71 1.81 49.49
C THR A 407 10.24 1.89 50.92
N SER A 408 9.39 1.65 51.92
CA SER A 408 9.72 1.59 53.34
C SER A 408 8.96 0.45 54.03
N SER A 409 9.34 0.05 55.24
CA SER A 409 8.62 -1.00 55.95
C SER A 409 7.16 -0.64 56.22
N VAL A 410 6.26 -1.62 56.10
CA VAL A 410 4.83 -1.51 56.38
C VAL A 410 4.53 -2.34 57.62
N GLU A 411 4.02 -1.70 58.67
CA GLU A 411 3.59 -2.36 59.90
C GLU A 411 2.06 -2.46 59.93
N ILE A 412 1.56 -3.70 60.01
CA ILE A 412 0.13 -4.00 60.12
C ILE A 412 -0.14 -4.47 61.54
N THR A 413 -0.83 -3.64 62.33
CA THR A 413 -1.28 -4.00 63.69
C THR A 413 -2.63 -4.70 63.61
N LEU A 414 -2.76 -5.85 64.28
CA LEU A 414 -4.00 -6.63 64.35
C LEU A 414 -4.78 -6.26 65.62
N ASN A 415 -6.01 -5.82 65.44
CA ASN A 415 -6.91 -5.37 66.51
C ASN A 415 -8.13 -6.32 66.59
N PRO A 416 -7.98 -7.50 67.21
CA PRO A 416 -9.09 -8.43 67.40
C PRO A 416 -10.13 -7.91 68.40
N ASP A 417 -11.38 -8.35 68.25
CA ASP A 417 -12.39 -8.22 69.30
C ASP A 417 -11.95 -8.92 70.61
N ASN A 418 -12.55 -8.52 71.74
CA ASN A 418 -12.20 -9.05 73.06
C ASN A 418 -12.48 -10.54 73.25
N GLN A 419 -13.24 -11.18 72.36
CA GLN A 419 -13.49 -12.62 72.36
C GLN A 419 -12.47 -13.42 71.54
N LEU A 420 -11.50 -12.77 70.91
CA LEU A 420 -10.49 -13.43 70.07
C LEU A 420 -9.07 -13.22 70.60
N VAL A 421 -8.22 -14.21 70.31
CA VAL A 421 -6.77 -14.14 70.47
C VAL A 421 -6.13 -14.39 69.12
N VAL A 422 -5.29 -13.45 68.67
CA VAL A 422 -4.49 -13.56 67.44
C VAL A 422 -3.01 -13.71 67.78
N ASN A 423 -2.29 -14.44 66.93
CA ASN A 423 -0.84 -14.53 67.00
C ASN A 423 -0.24 -14.61 65.59
N PRO A 424 0.62 -13.66 65.18
CA PRO A 424 1.11 -12.50 65.95
C PRO A 424 0.07 -11.36 66.10
N THR A 425 0.34 -10.37 66.95
CA THR A 425 -0.51 -9.16 67.10
C THR A 425 -0.10 -8.00 66.18
N SER A 426 1.04 -8.13 65.49
CA SER A 426 1.47 -7.24 64.41
C SER A 426 2.30 -8.03 63.41
N ILE A 427 2.25 -7.60 62.14
CA ILE A 427 3.06 -8.12 61.05
C ILE A 427 3.84 -6.96 60.46
N THR A 428 5.12 -7.18 60.12
CA THR A 428 5.94 -6.19 59.43
C THR A 428 6.41 -6.74 58.10
N PHE A 429 6.08 -6.03 57.03
CA PHE A 429 6.63 -6.26 55.70
C PHE A 429 7.77 -5.28 55.45
N THR A 430 8.89 -5.78 54.93
CA THR A 430 10.01 -4.96 54.48
C THR A 430 10.02 -4.92 52.95
N PRO A 431 10.74 -3.96 52.32
CA PRO A 431 10.95 -3.98 50.87
C PRO A 431 11.50 -5.31 50.33
N ASP A 432 12.15 -6.13 51.16
CA ASP A 432 12.68 -7.44 50.74
C ASP A 432 11.72 -8.62 50.98
N THR A 433 10.67 -8.43 51.79
CA THR A 433 9.79 -9.52 52.26
C THR A 433 8.31 -9.25 52.01
N TRP A 434 7.98 -8.18 51.30
CA TRP A 434 6.60 -7.72 51.05
C TRP A 434 5.70 -8.78 50.42
N ASN A 435 6.25 -9.59 49.53
CA ASN A 435 5.57 -10.66 48.81
C ASN A 435 5.62 -12.01 49.54
N THR A 436 6.16 -12.06 50.76
CA THR A 436 6.21 -13.29 51.56
C THR A 436 4.96 -13.37 52.42
N VAL A 437 4.03 -14.26 52.06
CA VAL A 437 2.78 -14.51 52.79
C VAL A 437 3.03 -14.72 54.29
N GLN A 438 2.30 -13.99 55.14
CA GLN A 438 2.37 -14.08 56.59
C GLN A 438 1.07 -14.67 57.14
N THR A 439 1.19 -15.65 58.03
CA THR A 439 0.04 -16.34 58.63
C THR A 439 -0.31 -15.75 60.00
N VAL A 440 -1.60 -15.50 60.23
CA VAL A 440 -2.17 -15.07 61.51
C VAL A 440 -3.00 -16.23 62.06
N ALA A 441 -2.57 -16.80 63.17
CA ALA A 441 -3.38 -17.77 63.90
C ALA A 441 -4.45 -17.04 64.72
N VAL A 442 -5.68 -17.54 64.68
CA VAL A 442 -6.86 -17.01 65.36
C VAL A 442 -7.46 -18.09 66.25
N SER A 443 -7.83 -17.73 67.47
CA SER A 443 -8.51 -18.61 68.43
C SER A 443 -9.51 -17.83 69.27
N ALA A 444 -10.56 -18.48 69.76
CA ALA A 444 -11.50 -17.87 70.70
C ALA A 444 -10.87 -17.77 72.11
N VAL A 445 -11.28 -16.78 72.88
CA VAL A 445 -10.96 -16.67 74.31
C VAL A 445 -11.80 -17.69 75.08
N GLU A 446 -11.14 -18.64 75.75
CA GLU A 446 -11.83 -19.63 76.57
C GLU A 446 -12.43 -19.04 77.85
N ASP A 447 -13.71 -19.29 78.10
CA ASP A 447 -14.36 -19.02 79.39
C ASP A 447 -15.40 -20.09 79.80
N ASP A 448 -15.94 -19.99 81.02
CA ASP A 448 -16.85 -20.99 81.60
C ASP A 448 -18.35 -20.73 81.27
N VAL A 449 -18.66 -19.77 80.38
CA VAL A 449 -20.02 -19.34 80.05
C VAL A 449 -20.42 -19.91 78.70
N ALA A 450 -21.50 -20.70 78.67
CA ALA A 450 -22.07 -21.15 77.42
C ALA A 450 -22.72 -19.98 76.66
N GLU A 451 -22.15 -19.60 75.53
CA GLU A 451 -22.67 -18.58 74.61
C GLU A 451 -23.27 -19.22 73.34
N GLY A 452 -24.08 -18.44 72.61
CA GLY A 452 -24.57 -18.84 71.29
C GLY A 452 -23.53 -18.61 70.20
N ALA A 453 -23.83 -18.97 68.95
CA ALA A 453 -22.98 -18.58 67.83
C ALA A 453 -22.84 -17.05 67.77
N GLN A 454 -21.62 -16.56 67.61
CA GLN A 454 -21.29 -15.14 67.51
C GLN A 454 -20.50 -14.87 66.22
N SER A 455 -20.54 -13.62 65.77
CA SER A 455 -19.69 -13.12 64.70
C SER A 455 -19.07 -11.81 65.19
N VAL A 456 -17.75 -11.78 65.19
CA VAL A 456 -16.92 -10.65 65.65
C VAL A 456 -15.83 -10.41 64.62
N SER A 457 -15.12 -9.28 64.66
CA SER A 457 -14.13 -8.96 63.64
C SER A 457 -12.73 -8.73 64.19
N ILE A 458 -11.74 -8.91 63.30
CA ILE A 458 -10.37 -8.44 63.48
C ILE A 458 -10.18 -7.29 62.52
N SER A 459 -9.97 -6.09 63.06
CA SER A 459 -9.62 -4.92 62.27
C SER A 459 -8.11 -4.74 62.22
N HIS A 460 -7.59 -4.07 61.20
CA HIS A 460 -6.16 -3.80 61.08
C HIS A 460 -5.89 -2.31 61.01
N THR A 461 -4.67 -1.94 61.35
CA THR A 461 -4.17 -0.58 61.21
C THR A 461 -2.81 -0.66 60.56
N VAL A 462 -2.66 0.07 59.45
CA VAL A 462 -1.45 0.05 58.63
C VAL A 462 -0.70 1.37 58.82
N GLU A 463 0.57 1.28 59.21
CA GLU A 463 1.47 2.43 59.36
C GLU A 463 2.74 2.21 58.52
N SER A 464 3.18 3.23 57.79
CA SER A 464 4.41 3.18 56.99
C SER A 464 5.03 4.56 56.76
N GLU A 465 6.34 4.62 56.50
CA GLU A 465 6.96 5.82 55.90
C GLU A 465 6.76 5.88 54.38
N ASP A 466 6.27 4.80 53.76
CA ASP A 466 5.81 4.80 52.38
C ASP A 466 4.41 5.42 52.30
N ALA A 467 4.31 6.57 51.64
CA ALA A 467 3.06 7.32 51.50
C ALA A 467 1.95 6.55 50.76
N ASN A 468 2.30 5.52 49.99
CA ASN A 468 1.32 4.68 49.30
C ASN A 468 0.71 3.60 50.20
N TYR A 469 1.38 3.25 51.30
CA TYR A 469 0.93 2.23 52.26
C TYR A 469 0.46 2.83 53.60
N ASP A 470 0.90 4.04 53.96
CA ASP A 470 0.54 4.67 55.21
C ASP A 470 -0.98 4.93 55.30
N GLY A 471 -1.64 4.30 56.27
CA GLY A 471 -3.08 4.43 56.48
C GLY A 471 -3.94 3.87 55.34
N ILE A 472 -3.39 2.99 54.49
CA ILE A 472 -4.16 2.33 53.43
C ILE A 472 -5.35 1.58 54.05
N ALA A 473 -6.52 1.69 53.40
CA ALA A 473 -7.69 0.96 53.83
C ALA A 473 -7.49 -0.54 53.55
N ASN A 474 -7.89 -1.38 54.49
CA ASN A 474 -7.83 -2.82 54.35
C ASN A 474 -9.13 -3.44 54.87
N GLU A 475 -9.43 -4.64 54.40
CA GLU A 475 -10.61 -5.37 54.82
C GLU A 475 -10.46 -5.87 56.26
N ASN A 476 -11.56 -5.86 57.02
CA ASN A 476 -11.62 -6.57 58.29
C ASN A 476 -11.80 -8.06 58.02
N VAL A 477 -11.29 -8.90 58.92
CA VAL A 477 -11.60 -10.33 58.91
C VAL A 477 -12.79 -10.56 59.82
N ASP A 478 -13.91 -11.01 59.27
CA ASP A 478 -15.10 -11.39 60.03
C ASP A 478 -14.94 -12.84 60.49
N VAL A 479 -14.92 -13.04 61.81
CA VAL A 479 -14.67 -14.33 62.45
C VAL A 479 -15.95 -14.86 63.08
N ALA A 480 -16.35 -16.06 62.71
CA ALA A 480 -17.41 -16.80 63.36
C ALA A 480 -16.87 -17.53 64.60
N ILE A 481 -17.55 -17.37 65.74
CA ILE A 481 -17.28 -18.13 66.97
C ILE A 481 -18.40 -19.17 67.14
N ALA A 482 -18.04 -20.45 67.03
CA ALA A 482 -18.95 -21.57 67.24
C ALA A 482 -19.33 -21.70 68.74
N PRO A 483 -20.59 -22.04 69.07
CA PRO A 483 -21.02 -22.23 70.45
C PRO A 483 -20.29 -23.41 71.12
N ASP A 484 -20.18 -23.40 72.46
CA ASP A 484 -19.69 -24.54 73.27
C ASP A 484 -20.62 -25.76 73.16
N SER A 485 -20.51 -26.43 72.02
CA SER A 485 -21.09 -27.71 71.70
C SER A 485 -20.29 -28.27 70.54
N ILE A 486 -19.47 -29.28 70.82
CA ILE A 486 -18.65 -30.01 69.84
C ILE A 486 -19.49 -30.30 68.59
N PRO A 487 -19.19 -29.72 67.42
CA PRO A 487 -19.69 -30.22 66.17
C PRO A 487 -18.72 -31.29 65.70
N THR A 488 -19.17 -32.54 65.69
CA THR A 488 -18.66 -33.49 64.71
C THR A 488 -18.89 -32.89 63.32
N ALA A 489 -17.82 -32.77 62.52
CA ALA A 489 -17.90 -32.46 61.10
C ALA A 489 -18.99 -33.32 60.42
N PRO A 490 -19.67 -32.81 59.38
CA PRO A 490 -20.52 -33.66 58.56
C PRO A 490 -19.66 -34.80 58.00
N THR A 491 -20.01 -36.03 58.36
CA THR A 491 -19.28 -37.25 57.98
C THR A 491 -19.72 -37.82 56.63
N ASP A 492 -20.49 -37.07 55.85
CA ASP A 492 -20.99 -37.54 54.58
C ASP A 492 -20.19 -36.86 53.46
N PRO A 493 -19.44 -37.64 52.65
CA PRO A 493 -18.68 -37.10 51.53
C PRO A 493 -19.63 -36.50 50.48
N ILE A 494 -19.22 -35.40 49.83
CA ILE A 494 -19.98 -34.75 48.75
C ILE A 494 -20.16 -35.77 47.62
N ASN A 495 -21.40 -36.04 47.24
CA ASN A 495 -21.75 -36.97 46.18
C ASN A 495 -22.01 -36.20 44.88
N VAL A 496 -21.08 -36.26 43.95
CA VAL A 496 -21.17 -35.63 42.62
C VAL A 496 -21.62 -36.66 41.60
N LEU A 497 -22.71 -36.40 40.88
CA LEU A 497 -23.10 -37.19 39.71
C LEU A 497 -22.54 -36.53 38.45
N PHE A 498 -21.52 -37.15 37.85
CA PHE A 498 -20.92 -36.70 36.60
C PHE A 498 -21.55 -37.43 35.42
N ILE A 499 -22.11 -36.69 34.46
CA ILE A 499 -22.80 -37.23 33.29
C ILE A 499 -21.99 -36.94 32.03
N GLY A 500 -21.64 -38.01 31.32
CA GLY A 500 -20.88 -37.97 30.06
C GLY A 500 -21.28 -39.12 29.12
N ASN A 501 -20.67 -39.20 27.95
CA ASN A 501 -20.99 -40.26 26.97
C ASN A 501 -20.20 -41.57 27.21
N LYS A 502 -20.76 -42.68 26.73
CA LYS A 502 -20.30 -44.05 26.93
C LYS A 502 -18.87 -44.31 26.47
N GLY A 503 -17.94 -44.22 27.41
CA GLY A 503 -16.70 -44.99 27.38
C GLY A 503 -15.69 -44.68 28.48
N LEU A 504 -16.06 -43.85 29.46
CA LEU A 504 -15.42 -43.86 30.78
C LEU A 504 -15.66 -45.23 31.43
N LYS A 505 -14.60 -46.02 31.58
CA LYS A 505 -14.66 -47.23 32.43
C LYS A 505 -14.76 -46.75 33.88
N LYS A 506 -15.81 -47.20 34.59
CA LYS A 506 -15.98 -46.99 36.04
C LYS A 506 -14.64 -46.97 36.78
N ALA A 507 -14.38 -45.88 37.50
CA ALA A 507 -13.15 -45.61 38.25
C ALA A 507 -12.81 -46.65 39.34
N THR A 508 -13.64 -47.66 39.58
CA THR A 508 -13.42 -48.61 40.68
C THR A 508 -12.52 -49.81 40.35
N ASP A 509 -11.83 -49.92 39.20
CA ASP A 509 -10.96 -51.11 38.99
C ASP A 509 -9.63 -50.98 38.22
N GLN A 510 -9.18 -49.81 37.74
CA GLN A 510 -7.76 -49.62 37.35
C GLN A 510 -7.44 -48.17 36.97
N GLN A 511 -6.33 -47.63 37.50
CA GLN A 511 -5.67 -46.43 36.95
C GLN A 511 -5.51 -46.59 35.43
N ILE A 512 -5.89 -45.58 34.66
CA ILE A 512 -5.56 -45.51 33.24
C ILE A 512 -4.03 -45.47 33.13
N THR A 513 -3.44 -46.47 32.49
CA THR A 513 -1.98 -46.53 32.29
C THR A 513 -1.63 -45.93 30.94
N ASP A 514 -0.45 -45.32 30.80
CA ASP A 514 0.07 -44.75 29.53
C ASP A 514 -0.04 -45.71 28.33
N GLN A 515 -0.07 -47.01 28.60
CA GLN A 515 -0.17 -48.08 27.62
C GLN A 515 -1.60 -48.26 27.05
N GLN A 516 -2.65 -47.80 27.74
CA GLN A 516 -4.04 -47.85 27.25
C GLN A 516 -4.37 -46.68 26.30
N ILE A 517 -3.64 -45.56 26.42
CA ILE A 517 -3.72 -44.39 25.52
C ILE A 517 -3.18 -44.75 24.12
N THR A 518 -2.20 -45.67 24.04
CA THR A 518 -1.51 -46.01 22.77
C THR A 518 -2.30 -46.96 21.86
N ASP A 519 -3.32 -47.65 22.36
CA ASP A 519 -4.08 -48.69 21.63
C ASP A 519 -5.40 -48.19 20.98
N GLN A 520 -5.62 -46.86 20.88
CA GLN A 520 -6.84 -46.24 20.28
C GLN A 520 -8.18 -46.69 20.89
N GLN A 521 -8.20 -47.09 22.16
CA GLN A 521 -9.44 -47.50 22.85
C GLN A 521 -10.15 -46.38 23.63
N ILE A 522 -9.61 -45.15 23.62
CA ILE A 522 -10.12 -44.00 24.38
C ILE A 522 -10.13 -42.76 23.47
N THR A 523 -11.20 -41.95 23.48
CA THR A 523 -11.33 -40.69 22.72
C THR A 523 -10.82 -39.50 23.53
N ASP A 524 -10.40 -38.41 22.89
CA ASP A 524 -9.94 -37.18 23.58
C ASP A 524 -11.01 -36.66 24.56
N GLN A 525 -12.28 -36.76 24.20
CA GLN A 525 -13.44 -36.46 25.06
C GLN A 525 -13.44 -37.26 26.38
N GLN A 526 -13.05 -38.54 26.35
CA GLN A 526 -12.99 -39.38 27.55
C GLN A 526 -11.78 -39.06 28.43
N ILE A 527 -10.71 -38.52 27.84
CA ILE A 527 -9.55 -38.03 28.59
C ILE A 527 -9.93 -36.74 29.31
N THR A 528 -10.59 -35.80 28.62
CA THR A 528 -11.08 -34.54 29.20
C THR A 528 -11.97 -34.80 30.42
N ASP A 529 -12.99 -35.66 30.30
CA ASP A 529 -13.90 -35.93 31.40
C ASP A 529 -13.20 -36.59 32.61
N GLN A 530 -12.25 -37.51 32.37
CA GLN A 530 -11.49 -38.13 33.46
C GLN A 530 -10.60 -37.11 34.18
N GLN A 531 -9.99 -36.17 33.45
CA GLN A 531 -9.17 -35.11 34.03
C GLN A 531 -10.01 -34.16 34.88
N ILE A 532 -11.22 -33.83 34.43
CA ILE A 532 -12.17 -33.05 35.22
C ILE A 532 -12.51 -33.81 36.51
N ILE A 533 -12.83 -35.10 36.43
CA ILE A 533 -13.12 -35.93 37.62
C ILE A 533 -11.93 -35.98 38.60
N ASP A 534 -10.71 -36.16 38.09
CA ASP A 534 -9.49 -36.21 38.91
C ASP A 534 -9.21 -34.85 39.59
N HIS A 535 -9.41 -33.74 38.86
CA HIS A 535 -9.28 -32.38 39.36
C HIS A 535 -10.32 -32.09 40.45
N LEU A 536 -11.60 -32.39 40.20
CA LEU A 536 -12.69 -32.27 41.18
C LEU A 536 -12.41 -33.03 42.47
N THR A 537 -11.97 -34.29 42.34
CA THR A 537 -11.64 -35.14 43.49
C THR A 537 -10.49 -34.52 44.30
N THR A 538 -9.52 -33.91 43.64
CA THR A 538 -8.38 -33.25 44.30
C THR A 538 -8.80 -31.95 44.98
N ARG A 539 -9.54 -31.09 44.26
CA ARG A 539 -10.00 -29.77 44.74
C ARG A 539 -10.84 -29.90 46.00
N LEU A 540 -11.77 -30.85 46.02
CA LEU A 540 -12.70 -31.05 47.12
C LEU A 540 -12.16 -31.96 48.25
N GLY A 541 -10.84 -32.05 48.39
CA GLY A 541 -10.21 -32.66 49.57
C GLY A 541 -9.95 -34.17 49.49
N GLY A 542 -9.99 -34.76 48.29
CA GLY A 542 -9.61 -36.14 48.02
C GLY A 542 -10.77 -37.15 48.02
N PRO A 543 -10.50 -38.42 47.66
CA PRO A 543 -11.53 -39.46 47.48
C PRO A 543 -12.23 -39.90 48.78
N GLU A 544 -11.77 -39.42 49.95
CA GLU A 544 -12.44 -39.62 51.24
C GLU A 544 -13.48 -38.55 51.54
N GLN A 545 -13.40 -37.38 50.88
CA GLN A 545 -14.29 -36.24 51.06
C GLN A 545 -15.30 -36.09 49.91
N VAL A 546 -15.01 -36.63 48.74
CA VAL A 546 -15.90 -36.62 47.57
C VAL A 546 -16.04 -37.98 46.92
N THR A 547 -17.28 -38.35 46.62
CA THR A 547 -17.63 -39.47 45.76
C THR A 547 -18.12 -38.94 44.43
N VAL A 548 -17.43 -39.27 43.34
CA VAL A 548 -17.89 -38.95 41.98
C VAL A 548 -18.49 -40.21 41.34
N GLU A 549 -19.81 -40.22 41.17
CA GLU A 549 -20.51 -41.26 40.41
C GLU A 549 -20.59 -40.87 38.93
N PHE A 550 -19.94 -41.65 38.07
CA PHE A 550 -20.09 -41.49 36.62
C PHE A 550 -21.37 -42.15 36.12
N MET A 551 -22.16 -41.41 35.34
CA MET A 551 -23.35 -41.88 34.64
C MET A 551 -23.24 -41.64 33.13
N ASP A 552 -23.52 -42.70 32.38
CA ASP A 552 -23.56 -42.69 30.93
C ASP A 552 -24.85 -42.01 30.45
N ASP A 553 -24.74 -41.12 29.47
CA ASP A 553 -25.87 -40.40 28.88
C ASP A 553 -26.98 -41.33 28.34
N ASP A 554 -26.66 -42.55 27.90
CA ASP A 554 -27.64 -43.58 27.50
C ASP A 554 -28.53 -44.05 28.67
N GLN A 555 -28.06 -43.89 29.91
CA GLN A 555 -28.77 -44.32 31.12
C GLN A 555 -29.76 -43.26 31.60
N VAL A 556 -29.51 -41.98 31.31
CA VAL A 556 -30.29 -40.83 31.82
C VAL A 556 -31.75 -40.90 31.42
N LYS A 557 -32.05 -41.16 30.14
CA LYS A 557 -33.41 -41.27 29.58
C LYS A 557 -34.31 -42.32 30.24
N SER A 558 -33.72 -43.28 30.95
CA SER A 558 -34.43 -44.34 31.63
C SER A 558 -34.79 -44.01 33.09
N LEU A 559 -34.29 -42.89 33.61
CA LEU A 559 -34.61 -42.38 34.94
C LEU A 559 -35.94 -41.64 34.93
N ASN A 560 -36.84 -41.96 35.84
CA ASN A 560 -37.90 -41.04 36.24
C ASN A 560 -37.31 -40.19 37.37
N GLY A 561 -37.18 -38.86 37.22
CA GLY A 561 -36.35 -37.95 38.05
C GLY A 561 -36.36 -38.09 39.60
N SER A 562 -37.28 -38.88 40.17
CA SER A 562 -37.23 -39.44 41.53
C SER A 562 -36.23 -40.59 41.77
N GLU A 563 -35.56 -41.10 40.72
CA GLU A 563 -34.65 -42.27 40.75
C GLU A 563 -33.16 -41.90 40.72
N VAL A 564 -32.83 -40.61 40.65
CA VAL A 564 -31.46 -40.12 40.85
C VAL A 564 -31.17 -40.21 42.36
N ASN A 565 -30.09 -40.91 42.76
CA ASN A 565 -29.63 -40.97 44.15
C ASN A 565 -29.19 -39.57 44.61
N GLN A 566 -30.15 -38.70 44.96
CA GLN A 566 -30.01 -37.27 45.33
C GLN A 566 -28.55 -36.84 45.55
N PRO A 567 -27.80 -36.57 44.45
CA PRO A 567 -26.44 -36.12 44.59
C PRO A 567 -26.48 -34.69 45.12
N ASP A 568 -25.36 -34.25 45.69
CA ASP A 568 -25.19 -32.88 46.13
C ASP A 568 -24.98 -31.97 44.91
N LEU A 569 -24.37 -32.50 43.84
CA LEU A 569 -24.12 -31.78 42.59
C LEU A 569 -24.27 -32.69 41.38
N ILE A 570 -24.88 -32.19 40.30
CA ILE A 570 -24.89 -32.82 38.98
C ILE A 570 -24.01 -32.01 38.03
N LEU A 571 -23.00 -32.66 37.45
CA LEU A 571 -22.16 -32.09 36.40
C LEU A 571 -22.49 -32.75 35.06
N ILE A 572 -22.75 -31.95 34.04
CA ILE A 572 -23.09 -32.45 32.71
C ILE A 572 -22.11 -31.91 31.67
N SER A 573 -21.29 -32.80 31.13
CA SER A 573 -20.27 -32.49 30.13
C SER A 573 -20.83 -32.36 28.71
N GLU A 574 -20.19 -31.58 27.83
CA GLU A 574 -20.47 -31.58 26.36
C GLU A 574 -20.38 -32.98 25.76
N THR A 575 -19.56 -33.85 26.36
CA THR A 575 -19.44 -35.22 25.87
C THR A 575 -20.79 -35.93 25.92
N ALA A 576 -21.67 -35.58 26.87
CA ALA A 576 -23.02 -36.10 26.97
C ALA A 576 -23.93 -35.54 25.86
N GLN A 577 -24.63 -36.43 25.15
CA GLN A 577 -25.54 -36.01 24.11
C GLN A 577 -26.79 -35.38 24.74
N SER A 578 -27.00 -34.08 24.52
CA SER A 578 -28.18 -33.33 24.98
C SER A 578 -29.49 -34.07 24.67
N SER A 579 -29.61 -34.61 23.45
CA SER A 579 -30.79 -35.37 23.03
C SER A 579 -31.10 -36.61 23.88
N LYS A 580 -30.12 -37.19 24.58
CA LYS A 580 -30.27 -38.34 25.49
C LYS A 580 -30.58 -37.93 26.92
N ILE A 581 -30.25 -36.70 27.30
CA ILE A 581 -30.59 -36.12 28.60
C ILE A 581 -31.98 -35.46 28.53
N GLY A 582 -32.20 -34.58 27.58
CA GLY A 582 -33.44 -33.83 27.38
C GLY A 582 -33.90 -33.15 28.67
N THR A 583 -35.21 -33.13 28.90
CA THR A 583 -35.83 -32.48 30.07
C THR A 583 -35.81 -33.30 31.37
N THR A 584 -34.95 -34.32 31.45
CA THR A 584 -34.90 -35.24 32.62
C THR A 584 -34.55 -34.49 33.90
N PHE A 585 -33.64 -33.50 33.82
CA PHE A 585 -33.15 -32.76 34.97
C PHE A 585 -33.80 -31.38 35.18
N THR A 586 -34.73 -30.96 34.33
CA THR A 586 -35.34 -29.62 34.37
C THR A 586 -35.91 -29.28 35.76
N ASN A 587 -36.57 -30.23 36.42
CA ASN A 587 -37.27 -30.02 37.70
C ASN A 587 -36.53 -30.62 38.93
N VAL A 588 -35.26 -30.98 38.79
CA VAL A 588 -34.48 -31.56 39.89
C VAL A 588 -34.00 -30.45 40.84
N THR A 589 -34.14 -30.64 42.15
CA THR A 589 -33.73 -29.63 43.14
C THR A 589 -32.23 -29.65 43.44
N THR A 590 -31.51 -30.68 43.00
CA THR A 590 -30.05 -30.69 43.03
C THR A 590 -29.49 -29.60 42.11
N ASP A 591 -28.37 -29.03 42.52
CA ASP A 591 -27.64 -28.03 41.76
C ASP A 591 -27.00 -28.64 40.52
N ILE A 592 -27.04 -27.91 39.40
CA ILE A 592 -26.58 -28.40 38.10
C ILE A 592 -25.61 -27.41 37.49
N MET A 593 -24.41 -27.89 37.15
CA MET A 593 -23.47 -27.18 36.28
C MET A 593 -23.33 -27.95 34.98
N THR A 594 -23.37 -27.23 33.87
CA THR A 594 -23.20 -27.82 32.55
C THR A 594 -22.42 -26.91 31.62
N TRP A 595 -21.68 -27.55 30.72
CA TRP A 595 -21.00 -26.91 29.60
C TRP A 595 -21.40 -27.56 28.27
N GLU A 596 -22.57 -28.20 28.26
CA GLU A 596 -23.24 -28.69 27.07
C GLU A 596 -24.27 -27.63 26.62
N PRO A 597 -23.94 -26.79 25.62
CA PRO A 597 -24.76 -25.62 25.32
C PRO A 597 -26.15 -25.98 24.76
N PHE A 598 -26.33 -27.17 24.18
CA PHE A 598 -27.64 -27.62 23.71
C PHE A 598 -28.50 -28.23 24.82
N LEU A 599 -28.11 -28.12 26.09
CA LEU A 599 -28.98 -28.40 27.24
C LEU A 599 -29.46 -27.15 27.95
N TYR A 600 -28.94 -25.96 27.62
CA TYR A 600 -29.34 -24.73 28.27
C TYR A 600 -30.84 -24.44 28.10
N ASP A 601 -31.44 -24.77 26.95
CA ASP A 601 -32.87 -24.62 26.72
C ASP A 601 -33.71 -25.71 27.37
N ASP A 602 -33.24 -26.97 27.37
CA ASP A 602 -33.90 -28.09 28.06
C ASP A 602 -33.92 -27.90 29.59
N LEU A 603 -32.98 -27.12 30.14
CA LEU A 603 -32.94 -26.67 31.54
C LEU A 603 -33.67 -25.34 31.78
N ASP A 604 -34.36 -24.80 30.76
CA ASP A 604 -35.08 -23.52 30.76
C ASP A 604 -34.19 -22.29 31.09
N MET A 605 -32.87 -22.40 30.93
CA MET A 605 -31.89 -21.32 31.17
C MET A 605 -31.84 -20.31 30.02
N THR A 606 -32.17 -20.73 28.79
CA THR A 606 -32.15 -19.89 27.58
C THR A 606 -33.42 -20.07 26.73
N GLY A 607 -33.55 -19.29 25.65
CA GLY A 607 -34.47 -19.62 24.55
C GLY A 607 -34.03 -20.87 23.78
N GLY A 608 -34.94 -21.46 22.99
CA GLY A 608 -34.74 -22.76 22.32
C GLY A 608 -34.12 -22.73 20.91
N ARG A 609 -33.47 -21.64 20.49
CA ARG A 609 -32.89 -21.53 19.13
C ARG A 609 -31.37 -21.62 19.17
N ALA A 610 -30.83 -22.80 18.84
CA ALA A 610 -29.40 -22.99 18.65
C ALA A 610 -28.80 -22.00 17.64
N GLY A 611 -27.62 -21.46 17.95
CA GLY A 611 -26.92 -20.42 17.19
C GLY A 611 -27.49 -19.00 17.37
N ILE A 612 -28.59 -18.83 18.10
CA ILE A 612 -29.19 -17.53 18.43
C ILE A 612 -29.24 -17.32 19.94
N ASP A 613 -29.86 -18.26 20.66
CA ASP A 613 -30.08 -18.19 22.09
C ASP A 613 -28.98 -18.93 22.88
N PHE A 614 -28.25 -19.85 22.25
CA PHE A 614 -27.09 -20.56 22.80
C PHE A 614 -26.24 -21.16 21.67
N GLY A 615 -24.98 -21.51 21.94
CA GLY A 615 -24.09 -22.13 20.98
C GLY A 615 -22.64 -22.21 21.46
N PHE A 616 -21.70 -22.19 20.52
CA PHE A 616 -20.27 -22.05 20.81
C PHE A 616 -19.61 -21.06 19.86
N ALA A 617 -18.47 -20.50 20.25
CA ALA A 617 -17.64 -19.59 19.47
C ALA A 617 -16.16 -19.99 19.58
N PHE A 618 -15.33 -19.63 18.59
CA PHE A 618 -13.93 -20.04 18.58
C PHE A 618 -13.02 -18.92 19.09
N GLY A 619 -12.39 -19.11 20.26
CA GLY A 619 -11.60 -18.11 20.95
C GLY A 619 -10.83 -18.71 22.14
N ASN A 620 -10.06 -17.87 22.83
CA ASN A 620 -9.29 -18.25 24.02
C ASN A 620 -9.45 -17.25 25.17
N GLN A 621 -10.32 -16.26 25.04
CA GLN A 621 -10.54 -15.19 26.02
C GLN A 621 -12.02 -15.02 26.34
N VAL A 622 -12.29 -14.48 27.53
CA VAL A 622 -13.63 -14.05 27.97
C VAL A 622 -13.52 -12.69 28.65
N ASP A 623 -14.59 -11.90 28.59
CA ASP A 623 -14.71 -10.64 29.31
C ASP A 623 -15.43 -10.88 30.64
N ILE A 624 -14.80 -10.52 31.76
CA ILE A 624 -15.45 -10.54 33.07
C ILE A 624 -16.37 -9.32 33.20
N THR A 625 -17.67 -9.59 33.33
CA THR A 625 -18.72 -8.57 33.40
C THR A 625 -19.23 -8.33 34.82
N ASN A 626 -18.93 -9.24 35.76
CA ASN A 626 -19.33 -9.13 37.16
C ASN A 626 -18.23 -9.62 38.11
N ALA A 627 -17.14 -8.85 38.19
CA ALA A 627 -15.96 -9.17 39.00
C ALA A 627 -16.25 -9.26 40.52
N GLY A 628 -17.30 -8.59 41.00
CA GLY A 628 -17.69 -8.63 42.42
C GLY A 628 -18.43 -9.92 42.83
N HIS A 629 -18.80 -10.77 41.86
CA HIS A 629 -19.42 -12.05 42.15
C HIS A 629 -18.36 -13.11 42.43
N GLY A 630 -18.58 -13.98 43.43
CA GLY A 630 -17.59 -15.01 43.82
C GLY A 630 -17.14 -15.92 42.67
N LEU A 631 -18.03 -16.19 41.71
CA LEU A 631 -17.73 -16.94 40.47
C LEU A 631 -16.64 -16.30 39.58
N ALA A 632 -16.40 -15.00 39.69
CA ALA A 632 -15.34 -14.33 38.95
C ALA A 632 -13.95 -14.56 39.56
N ASN A 633 -13.87 -15.11 40.78
CA ASN A 633 -12.62 -15.33 41.51
C ASN A 633 -11.73 -14.06 41.61
N GLY A 634 -12.36 -12.89 41.72
CA GLY A 634 -11.66 -11.60 41.75
C GLY A 634 -11.02 -11.16 40.43
N LEU A 635 -11.16 -11.94 39.35
CA LEU A 635 -10.68 -11.59 38.02
C LEU A 635 -11.53 -10.43 37.44
N THR A 636 -10.90 -9.59 36.62
CA THR A 636 -11.51 -8.42 35.98
C THR A 636 -11.16 -8.37 34.50
N ASP A 637 -11.90 -7.56 33.74
CA ASP A 637 -11.60 -7.22 32.34
C ASP A 637 -11.56 -8.45 31.40
N GLU A 638 -10.87 -8.33 30.25
CA GLU A 638 -10.64 -9.43 29.32
C GLU A 638 -9.51 -10.32 29.83
N ILE A 639 -9.77 -11.62 29.95
CA ILE A 639 -8.78 -12.60 30.41
C ILE A 639 -8.64 -13.77 29.44
N GLY A 640 -7.42 -14.28 29.31
CA GLY A 640 -7.15 -15.52 28.58
C GLY A 640 -7.56 -16.72 29.41
N VAL A 641 -8.52 -17.52 28.93
CA VAL A 641 -9.00 -18.75 29.60
C VAL A 641 -8.44 -20.03 28.99
N TYR A 642 -7.91 -19.97 27.76
CA TYR A 642 -7.18 -21.07 27.14
C TYR A 642 -5.80 -20.62 26.62
N GLY A 643 -4.82 -21.52 26.69
CA GLY A 643 -3.48 -21.29 26.11
C GLY A 643 -3.49 -21.22 24.58
N ASP A 644 -4.38 -21.97 23.93
CA ASP A 644 -4.63 -21.94 22.48
C ASP A 644 -6.13 -21.69 22.21
N ARG A 645 -6.48 -21.22 21.00
CA ARG A 645 -7.89 -21.02 20.62
C ARG A 645 -8.67 -22.33 20.62
N ALA A 646 -9.80 -22.35 21.31
CA ALA A 646 -10.71 -23.49 21.40
C ALA A 646 -12.19 -23.06 21.31
N ASN A 647 -13.12 -24.01 21.45
CA ASN A 647 -14.54 -23.70 21.48
C ASN A 647 -14.95 -23.21 22.89
N LEU A 648 -15.62 -22.06 22.93
CA LEU A 648 -16.25 -21.47 24.10
C LEU A 648 -17.76 -21.61 23.98
N SER A 649 -18.37 -22.39 24.86
CA SER A 649 -19.83 -22.48 24.98
C SER A 649 -20.40 -21.14 25.45
N TRP A 650 -21.52 -20.71 24.88
CA TRP A 650 -22.18 -19.46 25.23
C TRP A 650 -23.70 -19.57 25.21
N ALA A 651 -24.35 -18.63 25.91
CA ALA A 651 -25.79 -18.54 26.08
C ALA A 651 -26.28 -17.09 26.07
N ARG A 652 -27.58 -16.90 25.80
CA ARG A 652 -28.34 -15.67 26.08
C ARG A 652 -29.33 -15.97 27.20
N PRO A 653 -28.89 -15.92 28.47
CA PRO A 653 -29.74 -16.29 29.58
C PRO A 653 -30.90 -15.29 29.78
N GLY A 654 -31.98 -15.75 30.39
CA GLY A 654 -33.05 -14.89 30.88
C GLY A 654 -32.56 -13.88 31.93
N THR A 655 -33.29 -12.77 32.06
CA THR A 655 -32.86 -11.55 32.79
C THR A 655 -32.63 -11.68 34.30
N SER A 656 -32.90 -12.84 34.90
CA SER A 656 -32.62 -13.09 36.32
C SER A 656 -31.34 -13.89 36.55
N ALA A 657 -30.63 -14.27 35.47
CA ALA A 657 -29.31 -14.85 35.61
C ALA A 657 -28.29 -13.78 36.00
N ASP A 658 -27.37 -14.17 36.87
CA ASP A 658 -26.12 -13.47 37.07
C ASP A 658 -25.19 -13.83 35.91
N ILE A 659 -24.84 -12.83 35.10
CA ILE A 659 -23.87 -12.97 34.01
C ILE A 659 -22.50 -12.62 34.60
N ILE A 660 -21.59 -13.59 34.56
CA ILE A 660 -20.25 -13.46 35.15
C ILE A 660 -19.23 -13.11 34.08
N ALA A 661 -19.30 -13.80 32.94
CA ALA A 661 -18.41 -13.57 31.81
C ALA A 661 -19.13 -13.67 30.47
N THR A 662 -18.64 -12.94 29.46
CA THR A 662 -19.14 -12.94 28.08
C THR A 662 -18.03 -13.22 27.07
N LEU A 663 -18.37 -13.39 25.79
CA LEU A 663 -17.38 -13.31 24.72
C LEU A 663 -16.89 -11.85 24.58
N PRO A 664 -15.60 -11.59 24.30
CA PRO A 664 -15.08 -10.23 24.21
C PRO A 664 -15.78 -9.34 23.17
N ASP A 665 -16.08 -9.92 22.00
CA ASP A 665 -16.73 -9.19 20.90
C ASP A 665 -18.27 -9.16 20.98
N ASP A 666 -18.90 -9.80 21.97
CA ASP A 666 -20.36 -9.97 22.02
C ASP A 666 -20.87 -10.14 23.47
N SER A 667 -21.15 -9.01 24.13
CA SER A 667 -21.66 -8.95 25.50
C SER A 667 -23.04 -9.59 25.69
N ASP A 668 -23.78 -9.89 24.63
CA ASP A 668 -25.06 -10.62 24.72
C ASP A 668 -24.84 -12.12 24.90
N LYS A 669 -23.62 -12.64 24.67
CA LYS A 669 -23.29 -14.07 24.72
C LYS A 669 -22.49 -14.38 25.99
N ALA A 670 -23.22 -14.72 27.05
CA ALA A 670 -22.66 -15.15 28.33
C ALA A 670 -21.95 -16.51 28.18
N THR A 671 -20.69 -16.57 28.60
CA THR A 671 -19.85 -17.77 28.64
C THR A 671 -19.82 -18.39 30.03
N ILE A 672 -20.03 -17.58 31.07
CA ILE A 672 -20.29 -18.02 32.44
C ILE A 672 -21.51 -17.27 32.97
N PHE A 673 -22.53 -18.00 33.40
CA PHE A 673 -23.74 -17.43 33.96
C PHE A 673 -24.40 -18.41 34.94
N ALA A 674 -25.10 -17.87 35.94
CA ALA A 674 -25.75 -18.66 36.98
C ALA A 674 -27.17 -18.18 37.27
N TYR A 675 -28.02 -19.12 37.68
CA TYR A 675 -29.28 -18.85 38.37
C TYR A 675 -29.18 -19.43 39.77
N ASP A 676 -29.37 -18.58 40.78
CA ASP A 676 -29.58 -19.03 42.15
C ASP A 676 -30.91 -19.79 42.31
N GLU A 677 -31.00 -20.63 43.35
CA GLU A 677 -32.27 -21.25 43.75
C GLU A 677 -33.35 -20.17 43.95
N GLY A 678 -34.51 -20.38 43.34
CA GLY A 678 -35.63 -19.44 43.42
C GLY A 678 -35.61 -18.30 42.40
N SER A 679 -34.52 -18.12 41.64
CA SER A 679 -34.45 -17.17 40.51
C SER A 679 -35.44 -17.55 39.39
N THR A 680 -35.74 -16.63 38.47
CA THR A 680 -36.77 -16.87 37.43
C THR A 680 -36.15 -17.35 36.11
N LEU A 681 -36.38 -18.61 35.77
CA LEU A 681 -35.99 -19.20 34.47
C LEU A 681 -36.76 -18.58 33.30
N VAL A 682 -36.31 -18.83 32.06
CA VAL A 682 -36.90 -18.25 30.84
C VAL A 682 -38.38 -18.64 30.66
N ASN A 683 -38.77 -19.81 31.15
CA ASN A 683 -40.16 -20.28 31.13
C ASN A 683 -41.07 -19.59 32.19
N GLY A 684 -40.52 -18.73 33.04
CA GLY A 684 -41.22 -18.00 34.10
C GLY A 684 -41.39 -18.77 35.42
N THR A 685 -40.77 -19.93 35.56
CA THR A 685 -40.77 -20.74 36.79
C THR A 685 -39.59 -20.39 37.69
N ALA A 686 -39.70 -20.73 38.98
CA ALA A 686 -38.59 -20.60 39.92
C ALA A 686 -37.57 -21.72 39.69
N THR A 687 -36.29 -21.36 39.64
CA THR A 687 -35.13 -22.24 39.55
C THR A 687 -35.14 -23.23 40.74
N PRO A 688 -35.27 -24.56 40.51
CA PRO A 688 -35.45 -25.53 41.61
C PRO A 688 -34.23 -25.78 42.50
N GLY A 689 -33.03 -25.48 41.98
CA GLY A 689 -31.70 -25.57 42.59
C GLY A 689 -30.76 -24.82 41.65
N LYS A 690 -29.56 -24.44 42.08
CA LYS A 690 -28.64 -23.61 41.28
C LYS A 690 -28.45 -24.19 39.87
N ARG A 691 -28.35 -23.31 38.87
CA ARG A 691 -28.07 -23.67 37.47
C ARG A 691 -26.92 -22.84 36.96
N LEU A 692 -25.84 -23.48 36.54
CA LEU A 692 -24.66 -22.80 36.04
C LEU A 692 -24.31 -23.28 34.64
N GLY A 693 -24.16 -22.34 33.71
CA GLY A 693 -23.58 -22.57 32.38
C GLY A 693 -22.12 -22.14 32.38
N PHE A 694 -21.25 -22.95 31.79
CA PHE A 694 -19.81 -22.73 31.78
C PHE A 694 -19.22 -22.86 30.37
N PHE A 695 -18.09 -22.20 30.13
CA PHE A 695 -17.55 -21.97 28.78
C PHE A 695 -16.87 -23.19 28.14
N LEU A 696 -16.65 -24.27 28.89
CA LEU A 696 -16.05 -25.50 28.36
C LEU A 696 -16.88 -26.08 27.21
N HIS A 697 -16.26 -26.88 26.34
CA HIS A 697 -16.96 -27.53 25.23
C HIS A 697 -16.49 -28.96 24.95
N GLY A 698 -15.48 -29.48 25.66
CA GLY A 698 -15.13 -30.91 25.65
C GLY A 698 -14.50 -31.47 24.36
N ARG A 699 -14.24 -30.68 23.32
CA ARG A 699 -13.56 -31.08 22.08
C ARG A 699 -12.08 -30.67 22.05
N ASN A 700 -11.18 -31.66 21.90
CA ASN A 700 -9.72 -31.47 21.83
C ASN A 700 -9.03 -31.23 23.18
N ASN A 701 -9.52 -31.84 24.26
CA ASN A 701 -8.81 -31.84 25.55
C ASN A 701 -8.70 -30.43 26.18
N GLU A 702 -9.72 -29.57 26.01
CA GLU A 702 -9.63 -28.14 26.40
C GLU A 702 -9.37 -27.94 27.90
N PHE A 703 -9.80 -28.88 28.76
CA PHE A 703 -9.55 -28.76 30.20
C PHE A 703 -8.05 -28.69 30.53
N THR A 704 -7.19 -29.36 29.77
CA THR A 704 -5.72 -29.24 29.93
C THR A 704 -5.11 -27.99 29.31
N GLN A 705 -5.90 -27.29 28.48
CA GLN A 705 -5.50 -26.05 27.84
C GLN A 705 -5.93 -24.84 28.66
N LEU A 706 -6.65 -25.02 29.77
CA LEU A 706 -7.00 -23.93 30.67
C LEU A 706 -5.72 -23.22 31.14
N THR A 707 -5.73 -21.90 31.07
CA THR A 707 -4.76 -21.05 31.76
C THR A 707 -4.99 -21.13 33.27
N ASP A 708 -4.10 -20.53 34.05
CA ASP A 708 -4.30 -20.42 35.50
C ASP A 708 -5.61 -19.69 35.82
N ASP A 709 -5.96 -18.64 35.07
CA ASP A 709 -7.22 -17.91 35.19
C ASP A 709 -8.44 -18.75 34.78
N GLY A 710 -8.33 -19.49 33.68
CA GLY A 710 -9.39 -20.40 33.23
C GLY A 710 -9.67 -21.52 34.25
N LEU A 711 -8.62 -22.04 34.90
CA LEU A 711 -8.74 -23.02 35.97
C LEU A 711 -9.30 -22.41 37.25
N ALA A 712 -8.89 -21.19 37.60
CA ALA A 712 -9.42 -20.45 38.75
C ALA A 712 -10.92 -20.17 38.63
N LEU A 713 -11.41 -19.85 37.42
CA LEU A 713 -12.85 -19.73 37.14
C LEU A 713 -13.59 -21.06 37.26
N PHE A 714 -12.97 -22.17 36.82
CA PHE A 714 -13.55 -23.50 36.97
C PHE A 714 -13.66 -23.89 38.45
N ASP A 715 -12.61 -23.64 39.25
CA ASP A 715 -12.62 -23.92 40.69
C ASP A 715 -13.65 -23.07 41.43
N ALA A 716 -13.75 -21.78 41.11
CA ALA A 716 -14.77 -20.90 41.68
C ALA A 716 -16.19 -21.36 41.31
N ALA A 717 -16.39 -21.88 40.09
CA ALA A 717 -17.66 -22.49 39.68
C ALA A 717 -17.99 -23.73 40.50
N ILE A 718 -17.01 -24.59 40.79
CA ILE A 718 -17.24 -25.77 41.63
C ILE A 718 -17.56 -25.38 43.06
N ASP A 719 -16.79 -24.47 43.66
CA ASP A 719 -17.00 -24.00 45.02
C ASP A 719 -18.39 -23.36 45.19
N TYR A 720 -18.80 -22.52 44.23
CA TYR A 720 -20.15 -21.93 44.20
C TYR A 720 -21.27 -22.97 44.12
N MET A 721 -21.03 -24.09 43.46
CA MET A 721 -22.02 -25.15 43.24
C MET A 721 -22.11 -26.15 44.40
N VAL A 722 -21.14 -26.16 45.32
CA VAL A 722 -21.16 -27.02 46.51
C VAL A 722 -21.36 -26.24 47.83
N SER A 723 -21.33 -24.90 47.77
CA SER A 723 -21.73 -24.00 48.87
C SER A 723 -23.25 -23.93 49.02
#